data_AF-A0A2D6LLN0-F1
#
_entry.id   AF-A0A2D6LLN0-F1
#
_cell.length_a   1.000
_cell.length_b   1.000
_cell.length_c   1.000
_cell.angle_alpha   90.00
_cell.angle_beta   90.00
_cell.angle_gamma   90.00
#
_symmetry.space_group_name_H-M   'P 1'
#
loop_
_entity.id
_entity.type
_entity.pdbx_description
1 polymer ?
#
loop_
_entity_poly.entity_id
_entity_poly.type
_entity_poly.pdbx_seq_one_letter_code
_entity_poly.pdbx_strand_id
1 'polypeptide(L)'
;MKQGRSSGSQSNQPAGIVSHAVECTISNTRAEFDGKSVEHCILVKYRCRIVHACFVLVTRMPGHPPEQHPGHPRRFASLDAVPRAAAALPLRAAIVLIAIALIQHAAAAEPVELLVNGSIEAVGADGSPTGWSPSSLRGGQGAWTVDTQVKHDGDRALRIDRTSKPGSCHWASDSIELAIDQETEVAFSVWVKAEDATYITAVVEVQSDTERYFQYITPFIISGSGFFDWKHYSTSLTLKPGGRYARIFLRLPATGTVWFDDVRLTASHDIRAGSRDVAQSTSRPAPDASTPSDPNNLDFRNLIRNTRMAGHWAKGDLPPGWSIHNPADREAHAKVSWAQNDPRPGFYALQLQWLGGGRYIAVVPETVKSIAGNRPMKLVCYPRTHDGGRAMLIVECLNDAGQVIQEDRSAVIEDADDYVTLNLDFVTHPQTRGVRIYCANIGVGSVWFHWVTLEPDAGAVFDTATFPFAVSCEPAEGNRFWNNDQAVLHSFIDSPTSVSFMFWGDKTRLDNPRLILEVPQGITIPEAFNQELRAPVNHENAAFTTEACTRNNEPHVRYVFSDPAVLRRLRVSPYTHNGLTLCFEPNRFAKGSEHIFYYYLSNGAQVTAARPVTLKILPPLAKTPNPRRFDAHLWTVDDINFRDMQLVERIVHKYEEAGLAGRVRWHENHPQVIRIDRLLKERGWFLFDQGGDHAFHESLFPAIDGDGKPSSRWYCPSFVISDEAFYRDKIVPSLQRQITDIGIEDGEFIYLDYEPGSICTKVCFDERCRQLFAKRFDIPLDNIRTRRDILMNHSRQWGEFWAYLCDEIIRLHVKAVSEVNPTIGHAMYGYHLPFDNPQATANQLFNSPLDTRMNQKHMDRLLLSFYYTIGVEAIEAMDQNVRHLDKPVYMMPFMASTFPIWANNFPDDLLLSPAAMRTQVHAAAASGATGIIPYHGRLMDAKYFQAIDRAMMEIAAVEDFYFDGKACHDRITVQRDDDGESLYAQVGQPLLGKDWRKSVAWRAHELDGQVLLTLFNFDHDHAAGIKVDMDGASFTLSDPVRRRPATDEPVQAADLKFFIPPNDVRLHVLRPVGEDH
;
A
#
# COMPACT_ATOMS: atom_id res chain seq x y z
N MET A 1 -31.54 31.18 -37.90
CA MET A 1 -31.43 32.15 -39.01
C MET A 1 -30.70 33.41 -38.52
N LYS A 2 -30.50 34.42 -39.39
CA LYS A 2 -30.05 35.82 -39.15
C LYS A 2 -30.45 36.44 -37.79
N GLN A 3 -29.80 37.45 -37.18
CA GLN A 3 -28.54 38.22 -37.35
C GLN A 3 -28.37 39.12 -36.07
N GLY A 4 -27.23 39.74 -35.72
CA GLY A 4 -25.85 39.60 -36.22
C GLY A 4 -25.02 40.91 -36.28
N ARG A 5 -24.01 41.06 -35.38
CA ARG A 5 -22.89 42.04 -35.30
C ARG A 5 -23.08 43.39 -34.56
N SER A 6 -22.01 43.76 -33.82
CA SER A 6 -21.31 45.06 -33.64
C SER A 6 -21.12 45.39 -32.14
N SER A 7 -19.93 45.52 -31.54
CA SER A 7 -18.63 46.19 -31.84
C SER A 7 -18.56 47.67 -31.43
N GLY A 8 -17.78 47.99 -30.39
CA GLY A 8 -17.46 49.34 -29.90
C GLY A 8 -16.45 49.28 -28.73
N SER A 9 -15.61 50.31 -28.52
CA SER A 9 -14.42 50.19 -27.66
C SER A 9 -13.93 51.51 -27.00
N GLN A 10 -13.14 51.32 -25.92
CA GLN A 10 -12.13 52.20 -25.31
C GLN A 10 -12.48 53.29 -24.25
N SER A 11 -11.54 53.36 -23.28
CA SER A 11 -11.03 54.51 -22.47
C SER A 11 -11.82 55.11 -21.28
N ASN A 12 -11.34 54.73 -20.08
CA ASN A 12 -10.85 55.57 -18.96
C ASN A 12 -11.70 56.71 -18.33
N GLN A 13 -12.19 56.46 -17.10
CA GLN A 13 -11.86 57.15 -15.81
C GLN A 13 -11.82 58.70 -15.65
N PRO A 14 -11.97 59.25 -14.41
CA PRO A 14 -12.64 58.73 -13.19
C PRO A 14 -13.44 59.77 -12.34
N ALA A 15 -14.60 59.37 -11.79
CA ALA A 15 -15.24 59.89 -10.55
C ALA A 15 -16.54 59.08 -10.30
N GLY A 16 -17.08 58.90 -9.08
CA GLY A 16 -16.56 59.16 -7.74
C GLY A 16 -17.65 59.03 -6.65
N ILE A 17 -17.42 58.17 -5.64
CA ILE A 17 -18.09 58.08 -4.32
C ILE A 17 -19.64 58.07 -4.27
N VAL A 18 -20.24 56.92 -3.91
CA VAL A 18 -20.95 56.72 -2.62
C VAL A 18 -20.80 55.25 -2.23
N SER A 19 -20.46 54.95 -0.97
CA SER A 19 -20.56 53.62 -0.38
C SER A 19 -21.29 53.69 0.96
N HIS A 20 -22.19 52.74 1.22
CA HIS A 20 -22.77 52.51 2.53
C HIS A 20 -22.07 51.32 3.18
N ALA A 21 -21.29 51.59 4.22
CA ALA A 21 -20.82 50.57 5.15
C ALA A 21 -21.80 50.49 6.33
N VAL A 22 -22.09 49.28 6.80
CA VAL A 22 -22.77 49.03 8.07
C VAL A 22 -21.72 48.46 9.02
N GLU A 23 -21.30 49.24 10.01
CA GLU A 23 -20.43 48.76 11.08
C GLU A 23 -21.22 47.83 12.02
N CYS A 24 -20.61 46.72 12.43
CA CYS A 24 -21.15 45.85 13.47
C CYS A 24 -20.11 45.69 14.59
N THR A 25 -20.34 46.40 15.69
CA THR A 25 -19.35 46.55 16.76
C THR A 25 -19.41 45.37 17.74
N ILE A 26 -18.33 44.58 17.80
CA ILE A 26 -18.19 43.51 18.80
C ILE A 26 -17.66 44.12 20.11
N SER A 27 -18.49 44.11 21.16
CA SER A 27 -18.11 44.54 22.51
C SER A 27 -17.63 43.36 23.37
N ASN A 28 -16.37 43.39 23.78
CA ASN A 28 -15.84 42.46 24.77
C ASN A 28 -16.25 42.90 26.18
N THR A 29 -17.06 42.11 26.89
CA THR A 29 -17.24 42.20 28.34
C THR A 29 -16.64 40.97 29.04
N ARG A 30 -15.74 41.25 29.98
CA ARG A 30 -15.03 40.24 30.78
C ARG A 30 -15.77 40.06 32.10
N ALA A 31 -16.00 38.82 32.52
CA ALA A 31 -16.48 38.50 33.87
C ALA A 31 -15.50 37.51 34.52
N GLU A 32 -15.06 37.84 35.73
CA GLU A 32 -14.24 36.96 36.58
C GLU A 32 -15.15 36.36 37.67
N PHE A 33 -14.86 35.13 38.13
CA PHE A 33 -14.77 34.79 39.56
C PHE A 33 -14.20 33.36 39.77
N ASP A 34 -13.80 33.08 41.01
CA ASP A 34 -13.26 31.83 41.56
C ASP A 34 -13.97 30.52 41.11
N GLY A 35 -13.38 29.32 41.18
CA GLY A 35 -12.10 28.91 41.80
C GLY A 35 -12.27 27.69 42.74
N LYS A 36 -11.29 26.77 42.74
CA LYS A 36 -11.12 25.57 43.61
C LYS A 36 -11.93 24.29 43.33
N SER A 37 -11.24 23.34 42.67
CA SER A 37 -10.99 21.93 43.07
C SER A 37 -12.12 21.03 43.64
N VAL A 38 -12.17 19.79 43.13
CA VAL A 38 -11.90 18.56 43.92
C VAL A 38 -11.58 17.39 42.96
N GLU A 39 -10.67 16.50 43.37
CA GLU A 39 -10.29 15.27 42.65
C GLU A 39 -11.23 14.09 42.98
N HIS A 40 -11.27 13.04 42.15
CA HIS A 40 -10.97 11.67 42.59
C HIS A 40 -10.84 10.66 41.43
N CYS A 41 -9.92 9.71 41.58
CA CYS A 41 -9.76 8.56 40.67
C CYS A 41 -10.55 7.33 41.18
N ILE A 42 -10.97 6.46 40.27
CA ILE A 42 -11.16 5.02 40.57
C ILE A 42 -10.54 4.18 39.45
N LEU A 43 -9.58 3.32 39.81
CA LEU A 43 -9.10 2.22 38.97
C LEU A 43 -10.07 1.04 39.04
N VAL A 44 -10.33 0.37 37.92
CA VAL A 44 -10.89 -0.99 37.91
C VAL A 44 -10.03 -1.91 37.04
N LYS A 45 -9.35 -2.87 37.68
CA LYS A 45 -8.66 -3.97 36.98
C LYS A 45 -9.65 -5.11 36.76
N TYR A 46 -9.82 -5.55 35.52
CA TYR A 46 -10.47 -6.84 35.23
C TYR A 46 -9.44 -7.93 34.94
N ARG A 47 -9.61 -9.07 35.62
CA ARG A 47 -8.99 -10.36 35.31
C ARG A 47 -10.09 -11.42 35.38
N CYS A 48 -10.37 -12.10 34.27
CA CYS A 48 -11.13 -13.34 34.27
C CYS A 48 -10.42 -14.41 33.44
N ARG A 49 -10.59 -15.66 33.86
CA ARG A 49 -10.24 -16.90 33.14
C ARG A 49 -11.54 -17.65 32.83
N ILE A 50 -11.41 -18.84 32.20
CA ILE A 50 -12.42 -19.88 31.87
C ILE A 50 -12.70 -19.97 30.36
N VAL A 51 -12.88 -21.12 29.70
CA VAL A 51 -12.15 -22.43 29.61
C VAL A 51 -13.06 -23.46 28.91
N HIS A 52 -12.59 -24.07 27.82
CA HIS A 52 -13.16 -25.26 27.11
C HIS A 52 -14.59 -25.12 26.52
N ALA A 53 -15.03 -25.85 25.49
CA ALA A 53 -14.46 -26.94 24.65
C ALA A 53 -14.81 -26.67 23.13
N CYS A 54 -14.93 -27.59 22.14
CA CYS A 54 -14.93 -29.07 22.10
C CYS A 54 -14.53 -29.65 20.70
N PHE A 55 -14.85 -30.94 20.49
CA PHE A 55 -14.55 -31.85 19.37
C PHE A 55 -15.56 -31.87 18.21
N VAL A 56 -15.12 -32.32 17.01
CA VAL A 56 -15.58 -33.53 16.27
C VAL A 56 -14.44 -34.03 15.35
N LEU A 57 -14.36 -35.35 15.05
CA LEU A 57 -13.45 -35.97 14.06
C LEU A 57 -14.19 -36.41 12.79
N VAL A 58 -13.49 -36.44 11.64
CA VAL A 58 -13.55 -37.54 10.65
C VAL A 58 -12.12 -37.79 10.10
N THR A 59 -11.81 -39.03 9.71
CA THR A 59 -10.47 -39.45 9.21
C THR A 59 -10.54 -40.01 7.79
N ARG A 60 -9.43 -39.88 7.01
CA ARG A 60 -8.82 -41.00 6.24
C ARG A 60 -7.50 -40.63 5.53
N MET A 61 -6.62 -41.62 5.51
CA MET A 61 -5.43 -41.85 4.66
C MET A 61 -5.53 -43.33 4.18
N PRO A 62 -4.61 -43.94 3.38
CA PRO A 62 -3.29 -43.49 2.88
C PRO A 62 -3.03 -43.71 1.37
N GLY A 63 -1.82 -43.36 0.89
CA GLY A 63 -1.29 -43.79 -0.42
C GLY A 63 0.12 -43.26 -0.75
N HIS A 64 1.07 -44.17 -1.03
CA HIS A 64 2.50 -43.92 -1.35
C HIS A 64 3.07 -45.17 -2.06
N PRO A 65 4.21 -45.14 -2.80
CA PRO A 65 5.03 -44.00 -3.24
C PRO A 65 5.31 -44.04 -4.79
N PRO A 66 6.52 -44.03 -5.43
CA PRO A 66 6.69 -43.53 -6.82
C PRO A 66 7.16 -44.61 -7.84
N GLU A 67 7.51 -44.24 -9.09
CA GLU A 67 8.72 -44.74 -9.80
C GLU A 67 9.06 -44.09 -11.18
N GLN A 68 10.38 -44.09 -11.49
CA GLN A 68 11.10 -44.19 -12.80
C GLN A 68 10.80 -43.29 -14.04
N HIS A 69 11.84 -42.56 -14.49
CA HIS A 69 12.20 -42.37 -15.91
C HIS A 69 13.05 -43.57 -16.40
N PRO A 70 13.02 -43.95 -17.70
CA PRO A 70 14.09 -43.49 -18.64
C PRO A 70 13.66 -43.34 -20.13
N GLY A 71 14.43 -42.62 -20.96
CA GLY A 71 14.12 -42.48 -22.41
C GLY A 71 15.09 -41.67 -23.29
N HIS A 72 16.26 -42.22 -23.64
CA HIS A 72 17.20 -41.72 -24.67
C HIS A 72 16.87 -42.30 -26.09
N PRO A 73 17.59 -41.98 -27.20
CA PRO A 73 18.03 -40.68 -27.78
C PRO A 73 17.92 -40.65 -29.35
N ARG A 74 18.53 -39.64 -30.01
CA ARG A 74 19.12 -39.54 -31.40
C ARG A 74 18.72 -38.21 -32.08
N ARG A 75 19.50 -37.42 -32.85
CA ARG A 75 20.77 -37.47 -33.66
C ARG A 75 20.56 -37.48 -35.20
N PHE A 76 21.31 -36.60 -35.89
CA PHE A 76 21.49 -36.42 -37.37
C PHE A 76 20.28 -35.85 -38.14
N ALA A 77 20.40 -35.08 -39.24
CA ALA A 77 21.55 -34.51 -40.00
C ALA A 77 21.09 -33.20 -40.73
N SER A 78 21.90 -32.14 -40.95
CA SER A 78 22.76 -31.83 -42.14
C SER A 78 22.10 -32.05 -43.53
N LEU A 79 22.24 -31.20 -44.57
CA LEU A 79 23.01 -29.96 -44.79
C LEU A 79 22.47 -29.18 -46.04
N ASP A 80 23.27 -28.28 -46.62
CA ASP A 80 23.14 -27.64 -47.96
C ASP A 80 22.09 -26.51 -48.16
N ALA A 81 22.33 -25.44 -48.96
CA ALA A 81 23.59 -24.91 -49.54
C ALA A 81 23.51 -23.39 -49.87
N VAL A 82 24.68 -22.77 -50.13
CA VAL A 82 24.96 -21.32 -50.25
C VAL A 82 25.17 -20.90 -51.72
N PRO A 83 24.71 -19.71 -52.19
CA PRO A 83 25.68 -18.64 -52.55
C PRO A 83 25.21 -17.16 -52.44
N ARG A 84 26.07 -16.32 -51.83
CA ARG A 84 26.58 -14.97 -52.25
C ARG A 84 25.58 -13.90 -52.79
N ALA A 85 25.69 -12.59 -52.51
CA ALA A 85 26.67 -11.71 -51.84
C ALA A 85 26.09 -10.26 -51.82
N ALA A 86 26.57 -9.21 -51.11
CA ALA A 86 27.47 -9.02 -49.95
C ALA A 86 27.44 -7.51 -49.55
N ALA A 87 28.52 -6.98 -48.95
CA ALA A 87 28.87 -5.55 -48.75
C ALA A 87 28.03 -4.68 -47.76
N ALA A 88 28.50 -4.55 -46.50
CA ALA A 88 28.62 -3.28 -45.74
C ALA A 88 29.06 -3.48 -44.26
N LEU A 89 30.33 -3.85 -44.02
CA LEU A 89 30.99 -3.67 -42.70
C LEU A 89 32.23 -2.79 -42.91
N PRO A 90 32.43 -1.75 -42.06
CA PRO A 90 33.68 -1.71 -41.30
C PRO A 90 33.59 -1.14 -39.87
N LEU A 91 32.41 -0.94 -39.27
CA LEU A 91 32.32 -0.30 -37.93
C LEU A 91 32.65 -1.25 -36.76
N ARG A 92 32.18 -2.50 -36.80
CA ARG A 92 32.36 -3.46 -35.68
C ARG A 92 33.82 -3.85 -35.42
N ALA A 93 34.66 -3.92 -36.46
CA ALA A 93 36.08 -4.27 -36.32
C ALA A 93 36.87 -3.18 -35.56
N ALA A 94 36.59 -1.91 -35.82
CA ALA A 94 37.22 -0.79 -35.11
C ALA A 94 36.81 -0.77 -33.63
N ILE A 95 35.52 -0.98 -33.33
CA ILE A 95 35.02 -1.03 -31.95
C ILE A 95 35.64 -2.21 -31.17
N VAL A 96 35.76 -3.39 -31.78
CA VAL A 96 36.40 -4.56 -31.15
C VAL A 96 37.90 -4.32 -30.88
N LEU A 97 38.64 -3.71 -31.82
CA LEU A 97 40.05 -3.41 -31.60
C LEU A 97 40.27 -2.31 -30.54
N ILE A 98 39.40 -1.30 -30.47
CA ILE A 98 39.45 -0.27 -29.41
C ILE A 98 39.09 -0.88 -28.05
N ALA A 99 38.10 -1.77 -27.99
CA ALA A 99 37.75 -2.49 -26.75
C ALA A 99 38.91 -3.37 -26.26
N ILE A 100 39.55 -4.14 -27.15
CA ILE A 100 40.72 -4.97 -26.80
C ILE A 100 41.90 -4.11 -26.32
N ALA A 101 42.14 -2.96 -26.96
CA ALA A 101 43.22 -2.04 -26.54
C ALA A 101 42.95 -1.40 -25.16
N LEU A 102 41.70 -1.04 -24.86
CA LEU A 102 41.31 -0.48 -23.55
C LEU A 102 41.34 -1.54 -22.43
N ILE A 103 40.97 -2.79 -22.72
CA ILE A 103 41.05 -3.91 -21.76
C ILE A 103 42.51 -4.22 -21.39
N GLN A 104 43.47 -3.98 -22.29
CA GLN A 104 44.89 -4.32 -22.07
C GLN A 104 45.72 -3.31 -21.25
N HIS A 105 45.12 -2.22 -20.74
CA HIS A 105 45.84 -1.26 -19.88
C HIS A 105 45.31 -1.16 -18.44
N ALA A 106 44.23 -1.88 -18.10
CA ALA A 106 43.85 -2.13 -16.72
C ALA A 106 44.70 -3.28 -16.15
N ALA A 107 45.96 -3.00 -15.83
CA ALA A 107 46.76 -3.88 -14.98
C ALA A 107 46.17 -3.83 -13.56
N ALA A 108 45.16 -4.67 -13.30
CA ALA A 108 44.59 -4.83 -11.97
C ALA A 108 45.71 -5.20 -11.00
N ALA A 109 45.87 -4.41 -9.94
CA ALA A 109 46.76 -4.78 -8.85
C ALA A 109 46.33 -6.14 -8.30
N GLU A 110 47.28 -7.05 -8.06
CA GLU A 110 46.92 -8.36 -7.52
C GLU A 110 46.25 -8.16 -6.14
N PRO A 111 45.09 -8.81 -5.90
CA PRO A 111 44.26 -8.52 -4.75
C PRO A 111 45.00 -8.89 -3.47
N VAL A 112 45.08 -7.95 -2.53
CA VAL A 112 45.91 -8.05 -1.34
C VAL A 112 45.26 -9.00 -0.35
N GLU A 113 45.92 -10.12 -0.07
CA GLU A 113 45.53 -11.04 1.00
C GLU A 113 45.74 -10.41 2.37
N LEU A 114 44.65 -10.33 3.14
CA LEU A 114 44.62 -9.74 4.47
C LEU A 114 44.82 -10.80 5.57
N LEU A 115 44.52 -12.06 5.27
CA LEU A 115 44.55 -13.17 6.23
C LEU A 115 45.94 -13.79 6.35
N VAL A 116 46.48 -13.83 7.57
CA VAL A 116 47.72 -14.56 7.87
C VAL A 116 47.44 -16.06 7.80
N ASN A 117 48.27 -16.81 7.05
CA ASN A 117 48.22 -18.27 6.96
C ASN A 117 46.84 -18.83 6.54
N GLY A 118 46.23 -18.23 5.51
CA GLY A 118 44.95 -18.68 4.97
C GLY A 118 44.97 -20.12 4.42
N SER A 119 46.11 -20.56 3.88
CA SER A 119 46.35 -21.92 3.38
C SER A 119 46.92 -22.90 4.42
N ILE A 120 46.91 -22.55 5.71
CA ILE A 120 47.20 -23.44 6.86
C ILE A 120 48.65 -24.01 6.93
N GLU A 121 49.49 -23.78 5.92
CA GLU A 121 50.85 -24.33 5.79
C GLU A 121 51.92 -23.80 6.75
N ALA A 122 51.62 -22.77 7.55
CA ALA A 122 52.46 -22.43 8.70
C ALA A 122 51.90 -23.05 9.99
N VAL A 123 52.71 -23.85 10.69
CA VAL A 123 52.42 -24.34 12.04
C VAL A 123 53.53 -23.97 13.02
N GLY A 124 53.16 -23.70 14.27
CA GLY A 124 54.07 -23.50 15.38
C GLY A 124 54.77 -24.79 15.83
N ALA A 125 55.77 -24.64 16.70
CA ALA A 125 56.53 -25.76 17.26
C ALA A 125 55.71 -26.68 18.19
N ASP A 126 54.50 -26.26 18.56
CA ASP A 126 53.49 -27.03 19.31
C ASP A 126 52.47 -27.74 18.39
N GLY A 127 52.56 -27.55 17.07
CA GLY A 127 51.61 -28.06 16.08
C GLY A 127 50.35 -27.20 15.89
N SER A 128 50.26 -26.03 16.54
CA SER A 128 49.18 -25.08 16.30
C SER A 128 49.31 -24.42 14.91
N PRO A 129 48.22 -24.14 14.19
CA PRO A 129 48.27 -23.38 12.94
C PRO A 129 48.55 -21.91 13.23
N THR A 130 49.61 -21.35 12.66
CA THR A 130 50.01 -19.95 12.88
C THR A 130 48.88 -19.01 12.47
N GLY A 131 48.57 -17.99 13.27
CA GLY A 131 47.48 -17.04 12.98
C GLY A 131 46.07 -17.56 13.27
N TRP A 132 45.93 -18.78 13.80
CA TRP A 132 44.64 -19.45 14.04
C TRP A 132 44.58 -20.07 15.44
N SER A 133 43.45 -19.90 16.11
CA SER A 133 43.23 -20.36 17.49
C SER A 133 41.98 -21.24 17.61
N PRO A 134 42.03 -22.35 18.38
CA PRO A 134 40.86 -23.17 18.65
C PRO A 134 39.99 -22.48 19.70
N SER A 135 38.68 -22.38 19.47
CA SER A 135 37.77 -21.66 20.36
C SER A 135 36.36 -22.27 20.38
N SER A 136 35.66 -22.12 21.50
CA SER A 136 34.30 -22.62 21.69
C SER A 136 33.36 -21.53 22.20
N LEU A 137 32.11 -21.57 21.75
CA LEU A 137 31.04 -20.74 22.29
C LEU A 137 30.01 -21.62 23.02
N ARG A 138 29.49 -21.10 24.14
CA ARG A 138 28.40 -21.71 24.94
C ARG A 138 28.68 -23.18 25.33
N GLY A 139 29.91 -23.50 25.71
CA GLY A 139 30.31 -24.83 26.20
C GLY A 139 30.45 -25.91 25.12
N GLY A 140 30.68 -25.55 23.86
CA GLY A 140 30.91 -26.51 22.79
C GLY A 140 32.18 -27.35 23.04
N GLN A 141 32.03 -28.67 23.06
CA GLN A 141 33.13 -29.62 23.21
C GLN A 141 33.45 -30.28 21.87
N GLY A 142 34.73 -30.43 21.57
CA GLY A 142 35.25 -31.04 20.35
C GLY A 142 36.78 -31.13 20.39
N ALA A 143 37.36 -31.71 19.35
CA ALA A 143 38.80 -31.63 19.08
C ALA A 143 39.05 -30.65 17.93
N TRP A 144 40.18 -29.97 18.00
CA TRP A 144 40.71 -29.10 16.95
C TRP A 144 42.08 -29.62 16.57
N THR A 145 42.30 -29.90 15.30
CA THR A 145 43.56 -30.46 14.80
C THR A 145 43.92 -29.85 13.44
N VAL A 146 45.21 -29.87 13.11
CA VAL A 146 45.68 -29.64 11.75
C VAL A 146 45.82 -31.02 11.11
N ASP A 147 44.99 -31.32 10.11
CA ASP A 147 44.93 -32.63 9.48
C ASP A 147 45.88 -32.68 8.26
N THR A 148 46.82 -33.63 8.27
CA THR A 148 47.82 -33.83 7.20
C THR A 148 47.41 -34.91 6.20
N GLN A 149 46.30 -35.61 6.44
CA GLN A 149 45.78 -36.68 5.58
C GLN A 149 44.60 -36.18 4.72
N VAL A 150 43.76 -35.32 5.29
CA VAL A 150 42.59 -34.74 4.62
C VAL A 150 42.79 -33.23 4.46
N LYS A 151 43.33 -32.83 3.30
CA LYS A 151 43.47 -31.43 2.85
C LYS A 151 42.88 -31.22 1.44
N HIS A 152 42.74 -29.98 1.01
CA HIS A 152 42.30 -29.58 -0.33
C HIS A 152 43.50 -29.37 -1.26
N ASP A 153 44.38 -28.43 -0.90
CA ASP A 153 45.67 -28.17 -1.55
C ASP A 153 46.80 -28.29 -0.50
N GLY A 154 48.05 -28.14 -0.92
CA GLY A 154 49.21 -28.17 -0.01
C GLY A 154 49.34 -29.47 0.77
N ASP A 155 49.60 -29.35 2.06
CA ASP A 155 49.88 -30.46 2.97
C ASP A 155 48.95 -30.52 4.20
N ARG A 156 48.12 -29.51 4.49
CA ARG A 156 47.37 -29.35 5.76
C ARG A 156 46.02 -28.64 5.64
N ALA A 157 45.03 -29.07 6.41
CA ALA A 157 43.77 -28.35 6.60
C ALA A 157 43.36 -28.20 8.09
N LEU A 158 42.48 -27.24 8.38
CA LEU A 158 41.90 -27.02 9.72
C LEU A 158 40.72 -27.96 9.96
N ARG A 159 40.87 -28.91 10.89
CA ARG A 159 39.84 -29.88 11.27
C ARG A 159 39.15 -29.52 12.58
N ILE A 160 37.86 -29.81 12.67
CA ILE A 160 37.08 -29.81 13.92
C ILE A 160 36.27 -31.10 13.99
N ASP A 161 36.51 -31.94 15.00
CA ASP A 161 35.65 -33.08 15.34
C ASP A 161 34.75 -32.71 16.54
N ARG A 162 33.43 -32.85 16.40
CA ARG A 162 32.48 -32.48 17.46
C ARG A 162 31.47 -33.58 17.79
N THR A 163 31.59 -34.11 19.00
CA THR A 163 30.83 -35.26 19.50
C THR A 163 29.60 -34.90 20.33
N SER A 164 29.44 -33.65 20.80
CA SER A 164 28.32 -33.28 21.70
C SER A 164 27.74 -31.88 21.48
N LYS A 165 26.48 -31.71 21.95
CA LYS A 165 25.74 -30.44 22.07
C LYS A 165 25.49 -30.19 23.58
N PRO A 166 25.34 -28.93 24.06
CA PRO A 166 25.15 -27.66 23.33
C PRO A 166 26.46 -27.00 22.85
N GLY A 167 26.37 -25.74 22.41
CA GLY A 167 27.50 -24.90 22.02
C GLY A 167 27.86 -24.92 20.52
N SER A 168 29.04 -24.39 20.18
CA SER A 168 29.66 -24.51 18.85
C SER A 168 31.19 -24.43 18.94
N CYS A 169 31.87 -25.38 18.32
CA CYS A 169 33.33 -25.35 18.15
C CYS A 169 33.69 -24.59 16.88
N HIS A 170 34.81 -23.87 16.89
CA HIS A 170 35.27 -23.10 15.75
C HIS A 170 36.78 -22.85 15.77
N TRP A 171 37.37 -22.64 14.60
CA TRP A 171 38.66 -21.98 14.47
C TRP A 171 38.43 -20.47 14.38
N ALA A 172 39.28 -19.67 15.04
CA ALA A 172 39.23 -18.22 15.04
C ALA A 172 40.58 -17.68 14.56
N SER A 173 40.60 -16.84 13.52
CA SER A 173 41.81 -16.14 13.10
C SER A 173 42.27 -15.18 14.19
N ASP A 174 43.53 -14.79 14.17
CA ASP A 174 44.00 -13.57 14.84
C ASP A 174 43.31 -12.32 14.28
N SER A 175 43.45 -11.20 14.99
CA SER A 175 42.90 -9.91 14.58
C SER A 175 43.67 -9.35 13.39
N ILE A 176 42.99 -9.22 12.25
CA ILE A 176 43.44 -8.43 11.10
C ILE A 176 43.20 -6.96 11.45
N GLU A 177 44.25 -6.16 11.61
CA GLU A 177 44.10 -4.71 11.83
C GLU A 177 43.72 -4.02 10.51
N LEU A 178 42.74 -3.11 10.56
CA LEU A 178 42.11 -2.46 9.39
C LEU A 178 42.05 -0.94 9.53
N ALA A 179 42.02 -0.25 8.39
CA ALA A 179 41.89 1.20 8.28
C ALA A 179 40.76 1.57 7.31
N ILE A 180 39.53 1.10 7.57
CA ILE A 180 38.37 1.37 6.70
C ILE A 180 37.87 2.81 6.95
N ASP A 181 38.18 3.75 6.06
CA ASP A 181 37.72 5.14 6.11
C ASP A 181 36.50 5.42 5.21
N GLN A 182 36.37 4.67 4.11
CA GLN A 182 35.23 4.62 3.20
C GLN A 182 34.71 3.19 3.04
N GLU A 183 33.48 3.03 2.54
CA GLU A 183 32.88 1.70 2.34
C GLU A 183 33.69 0.89 1.31
N THR A 184 34.13 -0.30 1.70
CA THR A 184 35.17 -1.07 1.00
C THR A 184 34.69 -2.49 0.70
N GLU A 185 34.69 -2.88 -0.57
CA GLU A 185 34.42 -4.26 -0.99
C GLU A 185 35.66 -5.15 -0.81
N VAL A 186 35.47 -6.33 -0.23
CA VAL A 186 36.48 -7.39 -0.06
C VAL A 186 35.90 -8.74 -0.49
N ALA A 187 36.71 -9.60 -1.09
CA ALA A 187 36.29 -10.96 -1.45
C ALA A 187 36.67 -11.94 -0.35
N PHE A 188 35.73 -12.74 0.11
CA PHE A 188 35.97 -13.86 1.04
C PHE A 188 35.80 -15.19 0.32
N SER A 189 36.71 -16.14 0.56
CA SER A 189 36.53 -17.53 0.10
C SER A 189 37.12 -18.57 1.05
N VAL A 190 36.64 -19.81 0.94
CA VAL A 190 37.16 -20.97 1.68
C VAL A 190 36.73 -22.28 0.98
N TRP A 191 37.51 -23.34 1.13
CA TRP A 191 37.11 -24.71 0.80
C TRP A 191 36.65 -25.46 2.04
N VAL A 192 35.56 -26.23 1.92
CA VAL A 192 34.92 -26.94 3.04
C VAL A 192 34.61 -28.40 2.67
N LYS A 193 34.95 -29.34 3.55
CA LYS A 193 34.58 -30.76 3.49
C LYS A 193 33.88 -31.16 4.78
N ALA A 194 32.91 -32.08 4.73
CA ALA A 194 32.07 -32.43 5.87
C ALA A 194 31.74 -33.93 5.95
N GLU A 195 31.74 -34.46 7.18
CA GLU A 195 31.24 -35.80 7.53
C GLU A 195 30.33 -35.69 8.77
N ASP A 196 29.06 -36.10 8.65
CA ASP A 196 27.98 -35.92 9.66
C ASP A 196 27.72 -34.45 10.14
N ALA A 197 28.36 -33.46 9.53
CA ALA A 197 28.33 -32.05 9.96
C ALA A 197 27.16 -31.26 9.34
N THR A 198 25.95 -31.48 9.85
CA THR A 198 24.69 -30.97 9.26
C THR A 198 24.47 -29.45 9.29
N TYR A 199 25.34 -28.69 9.97
CA TYR A 199 25.28 -27.23 10.03
C TYR A 199 26.68 -26.63 10.25
N ILE A 200 27.17 -25.89 9.26
CA ILE A 200 28.52 -25.27 9.20
C ILE A 200 28.36 -23.81 8.75
N THR A 201 29.20 -22.90 9.26
CA THR A 201 29.14 -21.48 8.86
C THR A 201 30.47 -20.77 9.08
N ALA A 202 30.83 -19.83 8.20
CA ALA A 202 31.86 -18.82 8.47
C ALA A 202 31.23 -17.50 8.93
N VAL A 203 31.95 -16.75 9.75
CA VAL A 203 31.60 -15.39 10.17
C VAL A 203 32.82 -14.49 10.07
N VAL A 204 32.65 -13.28 9.53
CA VAL A 204 33.61 -12.17 9.62
C VAL A 204 33.04 -11.16 10.62
N GLU A 205 33.68 -11.05 11.77
CA GLU A 205 33.36 -10.06 12.81
C GLU A 205 34.28 -8.85 12.61
N VAL A 206 33.69 -7.66 12.44
CA VAL A 206 34.42 -6.39 12.38
C VAL A 206 34.16 -5.60 13.65
N GLN A 207 35.22 -5.03 14.22
CA GLN A 207 35.20 -4.19 15.41
C GLN A 207 35.68 -2.78 15.03
N SER A 208 35.18 -1.75 15.73
CA SER A 208 35.65 -0.36 15.64
C SER A 208 36.38 0.05 16.92
N ASP A 209 36.88 1.29 16.98
CA ASP A 209 37.49 1.87 18.19
C ASP A 209 36.51 1.93 19.39
N THR A 210 35.19 1.86 19.14
CA THR A 210 34.12 2.02 20.14
C THR A 210 33.21 0.80 20.28
N GLU A 211 33.09 -0.05 19.24
CA GLU A 211 32.12 -1.15 19.18
C GLU A 211 32.77 -2.49 18.81
N ARG A 212 32.69 -3.44 19.76
CA ARG A 212 33.19 -4.81 19.59
C ARG A 212 32.48 -5.64 18.51
N TYR A 213 31.27 -5.25 18.12
CA TYR A 213 30.44 -5.95 17.13
C TYR A 213 29.93 -4.99 16.04
N PHE A 214 30.81 -4.07 15.64
CA PHE A 214 30.50 -3.01 14.68
C PHE A 214 29.90 -3.53 13.36
N GLN A 215 30.41 -4.66 12.84
CA GLN A 215 29.74 -5.45 11.80
C GLN A 215 29.87 -6.94 12.12
N TYR A 216 28.89 -7.73 11.72
CA TYR A 216 28.87 -9.17 11.96
C TYR A 216 28.30 -9.88 10.72
N ILE A 217 29.20 -10.25 9.82
CA ILE A 217 28.88 -10.72 8.47
C ILE A 217 29.00 -12.25 8.44
N THR A 218 28.08 -12.93 7.76
CA THR A 218 28.06 -14.41 7.66
C THR A 218 28.20 -14.81 6.19
N PRO A 219 29.43 -15.01 5.66
CA PRO A 219 29.64 -15.19 4.21
C PRO A 219 28.97 -16.43 3.63
N PHE A 220 28.74 -17.47 4.44
CA PHE A 220 27.91 -18.62 4.06
C PHE A 220 27.37 -19.37 5.28
N ILE A 221 26.28 -20.10 5.04
CA ILE A 221 25.73 -21.11 5.93
C ILE A 221 25.51 -22.38 5.09
N ILE A 222 26.08 -23.50 5.51
CA ILE A 222 25.78 -24.81 4.95
C ILE A 222 24.82 -25.50 5.92
N SER A 223 23.64 -25.90 5.43
CA SER A 223 22.71 -26.75 6.14
C SER A 223 22.24 -27.89 5.22
N GLY A 224 22.02 -29.08 5.77
CA GLY A 224 21.58 -30.23 4.97
C GLY A 224 22.30 -31.54 5.34
N SER A 225 22.69 -32.30 4.32
CA SER A 225 22.98 -33.75 4.38
C SER A 225 24.16 -34.21 5.25
N GLY A 226 24.89 -33.31 5.91
CA GLY A 226 26.01 -33.62 6.81
C GLY A 226 27.29 -34.13 6.14
N PHE A 227 27.17 -34.84 5.02
CA PHE A 227 28.26 -35.40 4.25
C PHE A 227 28.40 -34.70 2.90
N PHE A 228 29.61 -34.21 2.59
CA PHE A 228 30.02 -33.79 1.25
C PHE A 228 31.55 -33.69 1.14
N ASP A 229 32.07 -33.99 -0.05
CA ASP A 229 33.47 -33.75 -0.39
C ASP A 229 33.77 -32.25 -0.62
N TRP A 230 35.04 -31.89 -0.74
CA TRP A 230 35.53 -30.51 -0.86
C TRP A 230 34.69 -29.63 -1.81
N LYS A 231 34.17 -28.52 -1.27
CA LYS A 231 33.42 -27.49 -2.00
C LYS A 231 33.98 -26.10 -1.72
N HIS A 232 34.15 -25.32 -2.78
CA HIS A 232 34.50 -23.91 -2.71
C HIS A 232 33.27 -23.06 -2.38
N TYR A 233 33.43 -22.15 -1.42
CA TYR A 233 32.47 -21.09 -1.11
C TYR A 233 33.18 -19.75 -1.25
N SER A 234 32.57 -18.81 -1.99
CA SER A 234 33.14 -17.48 -2.26
C SER A 234 32.04 -16.45 -2.42
N THR A 235 32.26 -15.22 -1.92
CA THR A 235 31.33 -14.08 -2.04
C THR A 235 32.05 -12.76 -1.81
N SER A 236 31.52 -11.67 -2.36
CA SER A 236 31.90 -10.30 -1.95
C SER A 236 31.26 -9.94 -0.61
N LEU A 237 31.99 -9.19 0.21
CA LEU A 237 31.55 -8.60 1.48
C LEU A 237 31.82 -7.10 1.45
N THR A 238 30.91 -6.32 2.02
CA THR A 238 31.05 -4.86 2.15
C THR A 238 31.46 -4.47 3.56
N LEU A 239 32.66 -3.94 3.73
CA LEU A 239 33.16 -3.42 5.01
C LEU A 239 32.84 -1.93 5.14
N LYS A 240 32.02 -1.57 6.13
CA LYS A 240 31.61 -0.18 6.40
C LYS A 240 32.74 0.68 7.02
N PRO A 241 32.73 2.01 6.77
CA PRO A 241 33.63 2.98 7.42
C PRO A 241 33.71 2.83 8.94
N GLY A 242 34.90 2.98 9.53
CA GLY A 242 35.12 2.81 10.97
C GLY A 242 35.55 1.40 11.39
N GLY A 243 35.66 0.46 10.45
CA GLY A 243 36.25 -0.86 10.70
C GLY A 243 37.75 -0.76 11.06
N ARG A 244 38.11 -1.33 12.22
CA ARG A 244 39.47 -1.29 12.81
C ARG A 244 40.11 -2.65 12.99
N TYR A 245 39.31 -3.68 13.23
CA TYR A 245 39.78 -5.05 13.39
C TYR A 245 38.79 -5.99 12.72
N ALA A 246 39.26 -7.00 11.99
CA ALA A 246 38.44 -8.11 11.52
C ALA A 246 38.95 -9.45 12.08
N ARG A 247 38.02 -10.37 12.38
CA ARG A 247 38.33 -11.76 12.73
C ARG A 247 37.42 -12.73 11.99
N ILE A 248 38.01 -13.78 11.45
CA ILE A 248 37.31 -14.85 10.74
C ILE A 248 37.08 -15.99 11.71
N PHE A 249 35.85 -16.48 11.79
CA PHE A 249 35.47 -17.63 12.60
C PHE A 249 34.87 -18.73 11.72
N LEU A 250 35.52 -19.88 11.64
CA LEU A 250 35.10 -21.05 10.86
C LEU A 250 34.47 -22.08 11.80
N ARG A 251 33.14 -22.26 11.72
CA ARG A 251 32.33 -22.81 12.82
C ARG A 251 31.60 -24.10 12.48
N LEU A 252 31.55 -25.00 13.48
CA LEU A 252 30.71 -26.19 13.53
C LEU A 252 29.70 -26.10 14.71
N PRO A 253 28.51 -25.49 14.50
CA PRO A 253 27.40 -25.54 15.47
C PRO A 253 26.64 -26.89 15.50
N ALA A 254 26.80 -27.75 14.50
CA ALA A 254 26.37 -29.15 14.56
C ALA A 254 27.34 -30.05 15.37
N THR A 255 27.00 -31.35 15.45
CA THR A 255 27.95 -32.45 15.68
C THR A 255 28.57 -32.87 14.34
N GLY A 256 29.45 -33.87 14.33
CA GLY A 256 30.14 -34.36 13.13
C GLY A 256 31.56 -33.82 13.02
N THR A 257 32.18 -33.96 11.85
CA THR A 257 33.52 -33.47 11.54
C THR A 257 33.48 -32.56 10.31
N VAL A 258 34.22 -31.45 10.38
CA VAL A 258 34.41 -30.52 9.26
C VAL A 258 35.89 -30.21 9.08
N TRP A 259 36.29 -30.03 7.82
CA TRP A 259 37.60 -29.51 7.45
C TRP A 259 37.40 -28.20 6.68
N PHE A 260 38.27 -27.22 6.96
CA PHE A 260 38.37 -25.96 6.24
C PHE A 260 39.79 -25.78 5.70
N ASP A 261 39.90 -25.27 4.48
CA ASP A 261 41.17 -25.08 3.80
C ASP A 261 41.09 -23.89 2.82
N ASP A 262 42.23 -23.39 2.32
CA ASP A 262 42.31 -22.29 1.34
C ASP A 262 41.45 -21.07 1.73
N VAL A 263 41.50 -20.68 3.01
CA VAL A 263 40.75 -19.52 3.53
C VAL A 263 41.38 -18.24 3.02
N ARG A 264 40.59 -17.32 2.46
CA ARG A 264 41.08 -16.04 1.91
C ARG A 264 40.15 -14.89 2.25
N LEU A 265 40.73 -13.73 2.50
CA LEU A 265 40.02 -12.45 2.62
C LEU A 265 40.84 -11.39 1.91
N THR A 266 40.51 -11.11 0.64
CA THR A 266 41.31 -10.25 -0.22
C THR A 266 40.62 -8.91 -0.51
N ALA A 267 41.42 -7.86 -0.65
CA ALA A 267 40.97 -6.50 -0.99
C ALA A 267 41.62 -5.99 -2.27
N SER A 268 41.00 -5.00 -2.92
CA SER A 268 41.54 -4.35 -4.14
C SER A 268 42.81 -3.54 -3.90
N HIS A 269 43.15 -3.26 -2.63
CA HIS A 269 44.33 -2.56 -2.16
C HIS A 269 44.61 -2.96 -0.70
N ASP A 270 45.80 -2.66 -0.16
CA ASP A 270 46.10 -2.97 1.24
C ASP A 270 45.38 -1.97 2.16
N ILE A 271 44.53 -2.51 3.04
CA ILE A 271 43.69 -1.77 3.98
C ILE A 271 44.12 -1.96 5.44
N ARG A 272 45.34 -2.48 5.69
CA ARG A 272 45.88 -2.72 7.04
C ARG A 272 46.38 -1.43 7.70
N ALA A 273 46.25 -1.37 9.03
CA ALA A 273 46.55 -0.17 9.84
C ALA A 273 48.08 0.08 10.05
N GLY A 274 48.85 0.25 8.98
CA GLY A 274 50.32 0.15 9.05
C GLY A 274 51.14 1.18 8.24
N SER A 275 50.88 2.49 8.36
CA SER A 275 51.79 3.52 7.77
C SER A 275 51.88 4.89 8.47
N ARG A 276 51.26 5.10 9.64
CA ARG A 276 51.42 6.33 10.45
C ARG A 276 51.48 6.03 11.94
N ASP A 277 52.27 6.81 12.67
CA ASP A 277 52.63 6.56 14.07
C ASP A 277 51.45 6.61 15.04
N VAL A 278 51.38 5.63 15.95
CA VAL A 278 50.33 5.49 16.96
C VAL A 278 50.87 5.90 18.34
N ALA A 279 50.23 6.88 18.97
CA ALA A 279 50.47 7.22 20.38
C ALA A 279 49.69 6.24 21.29
N GLN A 280 50.37 5.73 22.33
CA GLN A 280 49.82 4.69 23.20
C GLN A 280 48.67 5.17 24.09
N SER A 281 47.60 4.38 24.18
CA SER A 281 46.57 4.48 25.23
C SER A 281 46.65 3.24 26.14
N THR A 282 46.52 3.43 27.45
CA THR A 282 46.79 2.38 28.45
C THR A 282 45.58 1.50 28.76
N SER A 283 45.80 0.20 28.85
CA SER A 283 44.76 -0.78 29.13
C SER A 283 44.24 -0.72 30.56
N ARG A 284 42.93 -0.96 30.73
CA ARG A 284 42.26 -1.06 32.03
C ARG A 284 41.96 -2.55 32.31
N PRO A 285 42.17 -3.07 33.54
CA PRO A 285 41.99 -4.51 33.82
C PRO A 285 40.51 -4.91 33.82
N ALA A 286 40.25 -6.17 33.47
CA ALA A 286 38.91 -6.75 33.46
C ALA A 286 38.39 -7.02 34.90
N PRO A 287 37.06 -6.92 35.16
CA PRO A 287 36.48 -7.22 36.46
C PRO A 287 36.37 -8.73 36.74
N ASP A 288 36.36 -9.07 38.02
CA ASP A 288 36.29 -10.44 38.55
C ASP A 288 34.89 -11.06 38.32
N ALA A 289 34.84 -12.34 37.92
CA ALA A 289 33.63 -13.08 37.58
C ALA A 289 32.87 -13.68 38.78
N SER A 290 33.30 -13.44 40.02
CA SER A 290 32.82 -14.13 41.23
C SER A 290 31.65 -13.47 41.98
N THR A 291 31.15 -12.30 41.56
CA THR A 291 30.07 -11.59 42.26
C THR A 291 28.67 -11.93 41.72
N PRO A 292 27.72 -12.44 42.54
CA PRO A 292 26.33 -12.64 42.11
C PRO A 292 25.62 -11.31 41.82
N SER A 293 24.84 -11.25 40.74
CA SER A 293 24.11 -10.04 40.36
C SER A 293 22.81 -9.84 41.17
N ASP A 294 22.73 -8.72 41.88
CA ASP A 294 21.48 -8.20 42.46
C ASP A 294 20.51 -7.80 41.34
N PRO A 295 19.25 -8.31 41.31
CA PRO A 295 18.27 -7.95 40.30
C PRO A 295 17.83 -6.46 40.32
N ASN A 296 18.24 -5.68 41.32
CA ASN A 296 18.01 -4.22 41.37
C ASN A 296 19.20 -3.38 40.84
N ASN A 297 20.34 -4.01 40.52
CA ASN A 297 21.51 -3.26 40.04
C ASN A 297 21.39 -2.90 38.55
N LEU A 298 21.67 -1.64 38.22
CA LEU A 298 21.24 -1.01 36.97
C LEU A 298 22.23 -1.20 35.82
N ASP A 299 22.07 -2.27 35.04
CA ASP A 299 22.80 -2.49 33.77
C ASP A 299 21.87 -2.77 32.56
N PHE A 300 20.57 -2.51 32.71
CA PHE A 300 19.61 -2.57 31.60
C PHE A 300 19.55 -1.23 30.84
N ARG A 301 20.31 -1.14 29.74
CA ARG A 301 20.15 -0.05 28.75
C ARG A 301 18.80 -0.10 28.04
N ASN A 302 18.32 -1.32 27.77
CA ASN A 302 17.07 -1.60 27.08
C ASN A 302 15.81 -1.37 27.95
N LEU A 303 14.82 -0.69 27.39
CA LEU A 303 13.55 -0.34 28.01
C LEU A 303 12.38 -1.27 27.63
N ILE A 304 12.58 -2.28 26.78
CA ILE A 304 11.55 -3.26 26.37
C ILE A 304 11.45 -4.41 27.36
N ARG A 305 10.25 -4.69 27.90
CA ARG A 305 10.00 -5.91 28.68
C ARG A 305 10.09 -7.13 27.76
N ASN A 306 10.82 -8.15 28.19
CA ASN A 306 10.96 -9.42 27.46
C ASN A 306 11.39 -9.25 25.98
N THR A 307 12.41 -8.41 25.78
CA THR A 307 13.08 -8.15 24.49
C THR A 307 13.33 -9.40 23.63
N ARG A 308 13.75 -10.52 24.24
CA ARG A 308 14.07 -11.79 23.56
C ARG A 308 12.88 -12.76 23.44
N MET A 309 11.67 -12.35 23.80
CA MET A 309 10.43 -13.14 23.65
C MET A 309 10.55 -14.56 24.25
N ALA A 310 11.16 -14.67 25.42
CA ALA A 310 11.58 -15.93 26.03
C ALA A 310 10.70 -16.35 27.22
N GLY A 311 10.57 -17.67 27.45
CA GLY A 311 9.84 -18.26 28.57
C GLY A 311 9.03 -19.50 28.18
N HIS A 312 7.99 -19.81 28.97
CA HIS A 312 7.00 -20.85 28.69
C HIS A 312 5.59 -20.32 28.95
N TRP A 313 4.66 -20.58 28.03
CA TRP A 313 3.23 -20.22 28.13
C TRP A 313 2.37 -21.17 27.28
N ALA A 314 1.04 -20.99 27.28
CA ALA A 314 0.15 -21.88 26.55
C ALA A 314 0.20 -21.63 25.03
N LYS A 315 -0.04 -22.67 24.24
CA LYS A 315 -0.09 -22.60 22.77
C LYS A 315 -1.24 -21.70 22.31
N GLY A 316 -0.92 -20.46 21.97
CA GLY A 316 -1.87 -19.42 21.56
C GLY A 316 -1.68 -18.09 22.31
N ASP A 317 -1.01 -18.10 23.47
CA ASP A 317 -0.66 -16.86 24.19
C ASP A 317 0.58 -16.19 23.58
N LEU A 318 0.75 -14.89 23.85
CA LEU A 318 1.96 -14.12 23.58
C LEU A 318 2.97 -14.19 24.74
N PRO A 319 4.26 -13.88 24.49
CA PRO A 319 5.24 -13.70 25.56
C PRO A 319 4.78 -12.67 26.60
N PRO A 320 5.10 -12.86 27.90
CA PRO A 320 4.84 -11.84 28.91
C PRO A 320 5.47 -10.50 28.52
N GLY A 321 4.68 -9.42 28.53
CA GLY A 321 5.10 -8.09 28.06
C GLY A 321 4.81 -7.79 26.59
N TRP A 322 4.04 -8.61 25.88
CA TRP A 322 3.66 -8.39 24.49
C TRP A 322 2.14 -8.50 24.28
N SER A 323 1.56 -7.62 23.47
CA SER A 323 0.15 -7.65 23.05
C SER A 323 0.00 -7.55 21.52
N ILE A 324 -1.13 -8.03 20.99
CA ILE A 324 -1.50 -7.82 19.58
C ILE A 324 -2.13 -6.44 19.45
N HIS A 325 -1.78 -5.70 18.40
CA HIS A 325 -2.53 -4.54 17.94
C HIS A 325 -3.07 -4.80 16.52
N ASN A 326 -4.39 -4.87 16.42
CA ASN A 326 -5.14 -5.01 15.18
C ASN A 326 -6.29 -3.99 15.20
N PRO A 327 -6.23 -2.90 14.43
CA PRO A 327 -7.29 -1.89 14.36
C PRO A 327 -8.56 -2.47 13.74
N ALA A 328 -9.69 -2.41 14.45
CA ALA A 328 -10.96 -3.00 14.00
C ALA A 328 -11.55 -2.31 12.75
N ASP A 329 -11.07 -1.11 12.44
CA ASP A 329 -11.34 -0.30 11.25
C ASP A 329 -10.60 -0.77 9.98
N ARG A 330 -9.63 -1.68 10.10
CA ARG A 330 -8.86 -2.23 8.97
C ARG A 330 -9.29 -3.64 8.55
N GLU A 331 -10.19 -4.26 9.31
CA GLU A 331 -10.74 -5.59 9.05
C GLU A 331 -9.67 -6.67 8.78
N ALA A 332 -8.47 -6.52 9.35
CA ALA A 332 -7.33 -7.36 9.05
C ALA A 332 -7.47 -8.75 9.70
N HIS A 333 -7.62 -9.78 8.87
CA HIS A 333 -7.55 -11.17 9.29
C HIS A 333 -6.08 -11.59 9.36
N ALA A 334 -5.58 -11.82 10.58
CA ALA A 334 -4.20 -12.18 10.81
C ALA A 334 -4.03 -13.15 11.98
N LYS A 335 -2.96 -13.93 11.92
CA LYS A 335 -2.54 -14.89 12.96
C LYS A 335 -1.19 -14.46 13.49
N VAL A 336 -1.14 -14.18 14.79
CA VAL A 336 0.12 -13.96 15.52
C VAL A 336 0.48 -15.24 16.27
N SER A 337 1.71 -15.72 16.12
CA SER A 337 2.20 -16.92 16.80
C SER A 337 3.64 -16.79 17.27
N TRP A 338 3.92 -17.32 18.45
CA TRP A 338 5.29 -17.45 18.97
C TRP A 338 6.04 -18.58 18.26
N ALA A 339 7.17 -18.22 17.64
CA ALA A 339 8.09 -19.15 17.01
C ALA A 339 9.22 -19.48 18.00
N GLN A 340 9.19 -20.68 18.58
CA GLN A 340 10.26 -21.19 19.44
C GLN A 340 11.35 -21.86 18.59
N ASN A 341 12.62 -21.63 18.95
CA ASN A 341 13.81 -22.09 18.22
C ASN A 341 14.03 -21.42 16.84
N ASP A 342 13.42 -20.26 16.63
CA ASP A 342 13.54 -19.41 15.44
C ASP A 342 14.26 -18.10 15.86
N PRO A 343 15.37 -17.66 15.22
CA PRO A 343 16.08 -18.30 14.09
C PRO A 343 16.80 -19.62 14.41
N ARG A 344 17.03 -19.94 15.69
CA ARG A 344 17.83 -21.12 16.08
C ARG A 344 17.51 -21.61 17.49
N PRO A 345 17.87 -22.86 17.86
CA PRO A 345 17.56 -23.44 19.17
C PRO A 345 17.90 -22.54 20.38
N GLY A 346 16.92 -22.33 21.26
CA GLY A 346 17.00 -21.43 22.41
C GLY A 346 16.81 -19.94 22.12
N PHE A 347 16.46 -19.57 20.88
CA PHE A 347 15.99 -18.24 20.50
C PHE A 347 14.49 -18.29 20.16
N TYR A 348 13.87 -17.11 20.06
CA TYR A 348 12.42 -16.97 19.96
C TYR A 348 12.05 -15.73 19.14
N ALA A 349 10.98 -15.81 18.35
CA ALA A 349 10.44 -14.70 17.58
C ALA A 349 8.90 -14.64 17.69
N LEU A 350 8.32 -13.51 17.28
CA LEU A 350 6.88 -13.38 17.04
C LEU A 350 6.62 -13.33 15.53
N GLN A 351 5.98 -14.37 15.01
CA GLN A 351 5.47 -14.42 13.63
C GLN A 351 4.11 -13.72 13.57
N LEU A 352 3.96 -12.80 12.64
CA LEU A 352 2.74 -12.09 12.29
C LEU A 352 2.40 -12.46 10.84
N GLN A 353 1.47 -13.39 10.67
CA GLN A 353 1.00 -13.90 9.38
C GLN A 353 -0.31 -13.21 8.99
N TRP A 354 -0.35 -12.51 7.86
CA TRP A 354 -1.58 -12.04 7.24
C TRP A 354 -2.38 -13.21 6.63
N LEU A 355 -3.71 -13.09 6.63
CA LEU A 355 -4.64 -14.12 6.13
C LEU A 355 -5.80 -13.55 5.28
N GLY A 356 -5.98 -12.22 5.24
CA GLY A 356 -7.08 -11.54 4.52
C GLY A 356 -7.34 -10.13 5.07
N GLY A 357 -8.11 -9.32 4.33
CA GLY A 357 -8.47 -7.96 4.74
C GLY A 357 -7.29 -6.97 4.72
N GLY A 358 -7.37 -5.87 5.47
CA GLY A 358 -6.37 -4.81 5.45
C GLY A 358 -4.95 -5.29 5.76
N ARG A 359 -3.95 -4.70 5.07
CA ARG A 359 -2.53 -5.05 5.21
C ARG A 359 -1.90 -4.41 6.45
N TYR A 360 -2.41 -4.72 7.63
CA TYR A 360 -1.81 -4.28 8.89
C TYR A 360 -2.11 -5.22 10.06
N ILE A 361 -1.05 -5.78 10.63
CA ILE A 361 -1.08 -6.45 11.93
C ILE A 361 0.20 -6.09 12.68
N ALA A 362 0.10 -5.79 13.99
CA ALA A 362 1.25 -5.42 14.79
C ALA A 362 1.31 -6.15 16.13
N VAL A 363 2.51 -6.25 16.68
CA VAL A 363 2.74 -6.61 18.09
C VAL A 363 3.38 -5.44 18.83
N VAL A 364 2.90 -5.22 20.05
CA VAL A 364 3.26 -4.08 20.90
C VAL A 364 3.98 -4.58 22.14
N PRO A 365 5.26 -4.19 22.35
CA PRO A 365 5.96 -4.47 23.60
C PRO A 365 5.56 -3.48 24.72
N GLU A 366 5.48 -4.00 25.94
CA GLU A 366 5.41 -3.22 27.17
C GLU A 366 6.78 -2.60 27.49
N THR A 367 6.81 -1.31 27.84
CA THR A 367 8.03 -0.64 28.33
C THR A 367 8.21 -0.86 29.84
N VAL A 368 9.46 -1.08 30.28
CA VAL A 368 9.78 -1.35 31.70
C VAL A 368 9.59 -0.14 32.63
N LYS A 369 9.57 1.07 32.04
CA LYS A 369 9.31 2.35 32.70
C LYS A 369 8.80 3.35 31.65
N SER A 370 8.00 4.33 32.07
CA SER A 370 7.54 5.35 31.10
C SER A 370 8.68 6.22 30.58
N ILE A 371 8.49 6.73 29.37
CA ILE A 371 9.41 7.59 28.63
C ILE A 371 8.73 8.94 28.50
N ALA A 372 9.40 10.00 28.95
CA ALA A 372 8.79 11.32 29.08
C ALA A 372 9.80 12.46 28.92
N GLY A 373 9.33 13.58 28.36
CA GLY A 373 10.14 14.74 27.98
C GLY A 373 10.91 14.55 26.67
N ASN A 374 11.80 15.49 26.37
CA ASN A 374 12.65 15.44 25.19
C ASN A 374 13.80 14.43 25.39
N ARG A 375 13.86 13.35 24.59
CA ARG A 375 14.90 12.31 24.72
C ARG A 375 15.31 11.71 23.37
N PRO A 376 16.62 11.58 23.10
CA PRO A 376 17.11 10.76 22.00
C PRO A 376 16.98 9.26 22.34
N MET A 377 16.46 8.48 21.39
CA MET A 377 16.07 7.08 21.56
C MET A 377 16.44 6.26 20.32
N LYS A 378 16.85 5.01 20.55
CA LYS A 378 17.20 4.05 19.50
C LYS A 378 16.37 2.78 19.67
N LEU A 379 15.47 2.51 18.72
CA LEU A 379 14.69 1.27 18.63
C LEU A 379 15.35 0.36 17.60
N VAL A 380 15.64 -0.89 17.96
CA VAL A 380 16.23 -1.89 17.07
C VAL A 380 15.41 -3.18 17.14
N CYS A 381 15.21 -3.84 16.01
CA CYS A 381 14.74 -5.21 15.93
C CYS A 381 15.48 -5.98 14.83
N TYR A 382 15.25 -7.28 14.81
CA TYR A 382 15.69 -8.14 13.72
C TYR A 382 14.44 -8.74 13.07
N PRO A 383 14.00 -8.22 11.90
CA PRO A 383 12.90 -8.80 11.16
C PRO A 383 13.39 -9.84 10.14
N ARG A 384 12.55 -10.83 9.88
CA ARG A 384 12.61 -11.74 8.73
C ARG A 384 11.24 -11.74 8.04
N THR A 385 11.19 -11.82 6.72
CA THR A 385 9.96 -11.68 5.93
C THR A 385 9.81 -12.81 4.92
N HIS A 386 8.58 -13.22 4.61
CA HIS A 386 8.30 -14.24 3.60
C HIS A 386 6.90 -14.04 3.01
N ASP A 387 6.64 -14.58 1.82
CA ASP A 387 5.35 -14.53 1.11
C ASP A 387 4.78 -13.11 0.92
N GLY A 388 5.62 -12.10 0.66
CA GLY A 388 5.17 -10.70 0.56
C GLY A 388 4.82 -10.03 1.90
N GLY A 389 5.32 -10.57 3.03
CA GLY A 389 5.31 -9.90 4.33
C GLY A 389 6.25 -8.70 4.33
N ARG A 390 5.86 -7.60 4.99
CA ARG A 390 6.60 -6.33 4.97
C ARG A 390 6.78 -5.81 6.39
N ALA A 391 8.00 -5.79 6.91
CA ALA A 391 8.29 -5.42 8.30
C ALA A 391 8.55 -3.91 8.44
N MET A 392 7.89 -3.27 9.41
CA MET A 392 8.11 -1.87 9.75
C MET A 392 8.05 -1.66 11.27
N LEU A 393 8.91 -0.79 11.78
CA LEU A 393 8.81 -0.25 13.14
C LEU A 393 8.02 1.05 13.12
N ILE A 394 7.09 1.21 14.05
CA ILE A 394 6.35 2.47 14.29
C ILE A 394 6.49 2.83 15.76
N VAL A 395 6.69 4.10 16.06
CA VAL A 395 6.71 4.66 17.41
C VAL A 395 5.73 5.81 17.49
N GLU A 396 4.83 5.82 18.48
CA GLU A 396 3.98 6.97 18.81
C GLU A 396 4.40 7.56 20.16
N CYS A 397 4.66 8.86 20.20
CA CYS A 397 4.79 9.61 21.45
C CYS A 397 3.42 10.12 21.91
N LEU A 398 3.11 9.97 23.20
CA LEU A 398 1.82 10.34 23.79
C LEU A 398 1.97 11.49 24.80
N ASN A 399 0.97 12.39 24.85
CA ASN A 399 0.87 13.44 25.87
C ASN A 399 0.20 12.96 27.18
N ASP A 400 0.03 13.86 28.16
CA ASP A 400 -0.64 13.58 29.45
C ASP A 400 -2.09 13.07 29.31
N ALA A 401 -2.75 13.34 28.18
CA ALA A 401 -4.11 12.86 27.86
C ALA A 401 -4.11 11.56 27.02
N GLY A 402 -2.96 10.93 26.80
CA GLY A 402 -2.81 9.71 26.00
C GLY A 402 -2.93 9.90 24.49
N GLN A 403 -3.05 11.15 24.02
CA GLN A 403 -3.16 11.48 22.59
C GLN A 403 -1.79 11.41 21.91
N VAL A 404 -1.75 10.93 20.67
CA VAL A 404 -0.54 10.93 19.84
C VAL A 404 -0.15 12.37 19.49
N ILE A 405 1.11 12.73 19.75
CA ILE A 405 1.68 14.06 19.44
C ILE A 405 2.83 14.01 18.44
N GLN A 406 3.42 12.82 18.23
CA GLN A 406 4.47 12.54 17.25
C GLN A 406 4.39 11.05 16.90
N GLU A 407 4.71 10.70 15.66
CA GLU A 407 4.80 9.33 15.15
C GLU A 407 6.03 9.24 14.26
N ASP A 408 6.87 8.25 14.49
CA ASP A 408 8.08 7.97 13.73
C ASP A 408 8.00 6.56 13.14
N ARG A 409 8.56 6.37 11.94
CA ARG A 409 8.57 5.08 11.22
C ARG A 409 9.97 4.75 10.72
N SER A 410 10.34 3.48 10.75
CA SER A 410 11.54 2.99 10.07
C SER A 410 11.35 2.97 8.54
N ALA A 411 12.42 2.65 7.82
CA ALA A 411 12.27 2.04 6.51
C ALA A 411 11.44 0.73 6.58
N VAL A 412 10.93 0.28 5.44
CA VAL A 412 10.29 -1.04 5.32
C VAL A 412 11.36 -2.06 4.98
N ILE A 413 11.26 -3.27 5.54
CA ILE A 413 12.01 -4.45 5.11
C ILE A 413 11.04 -5.42 4.44
N GLU A 414 11.40 -5.90 3.27
CA GLU A 414 10.71 -6.93 2.48
C GLU A 414 11.76 -7.84 1.83
N ASP A 415 11.34 -9.02 1.37
CA ASP A 415 12.16 -10.06 0.73
C ASP A 415 13.44 -10.49 1.50
N ALA A 416 13.44 -10.27 2.81
CA ALA A 416 14.45 -10.72 3.76
C ALA A 416 14.18 -12.14 4.27
N ASP A 417 14.60 -13.16 3.49
CA ASP A 417 14.43 -14.59 3.82
C ASP A 417 15.17 -15.04 5.11
N ASP A 418 16.15 -14.27 5.59
CA ASP A 418 16.80 -14.42 6.91
C ASP A 418 16.74 -13.09 7.70
N TYR A 419 17.06 -13.14 9.00
CA TYR A 419 16.96 -12.01 9.91
C TYR A 419 17.99 -10.91 9.63
N VAL A 420 17.53 -9.82 9.02
CA VAL A 420 18.30 -8.59 8.86
C VAL A 420 18.22 -7.71 10.13
N THR A 421 18.88 -6.55 10.13
CA THR A 421 18.74 -5.54 11.19
C THR A 421 17.83 -4.41 10.71
N LEU A 422 16.85 -4.00 11.54
CA LEU A 422 16.01 -2.84 11.28
C LEU A 422 16.01 -1.93 12.52
N ASN A 423 16.42 -0.68 12.35
CA ASN A 423 16.43 0.32 13.41
C ASN A 423 15.56 1.54 13.08
N LEU A 424 15.23 2.28 14.13
CA LEU A 424 14.56 3.57 14.10
C LEU A 424 15.17 4.44 15.20
N ASP A 425 15.90 5.47 14.77
CA ASP A 425 16.59 6.41 15.65
C ASP A 425 15.77 7.72 15.66
N PHE A 426 15.25 8.11 16.83
CA PHE A 426 14.24 9.15 16.97
C PHE A 426 14.42 9.99 18.24
N VAL A 427 13.82 11.18 18.28
CA VAL A 427 13.85 12.08 19.45
C VAL A 427 12.42 12.35 19.89
N THR A 428 12.07 11.97 21.13
CA THR A 428 10.70 12.11 21.65
C THR A 428 10.34 13.59 21.88
N HIS A 429 9.13 14.00 21.52
CA HIS A 429 8.62 15.37 21.68
C HIS A 429 8.74 15.84 23.15
N PRO A 430 9.08 17.11 23.44
CA PRO A 430 9.12 17.66 24.81
C PRO A 430 7.87 17.43 25.69
N GLN A 431 6.70 17.17 25.10
CA GLN A 431 5.44 16.91 25.82
C GLN A 431 5.16 15.41 26.02
N THR A 432 6.06 14.53 25.61
CA THR A 432 5.93 13.07 25.76
C THR A 432 5.78 12.67 27.23
N ARG A 433 4.92 11.69 27.49
CA ARG A 433 4.58 11.10 28.80
C ARG A 433 4.50 9.59 28.81
N GLY A 434 4.31 9.01 27.63
CA GLY A 434 4.42 7.58 27.35
C GLY A 434 4.73 7.41 25.86
N VAL A 435 5.19 6.23 25.49
CA VAL A 435 5.52 5.87 24.11
C VAL A 435 4.88 4.51 23.81
N ARG A 436 4.15 4.41 22.70
CA ARG A 436 3.68 3.14 22.11
C ARG A 436 4.61 2.74 20.98
N ILE A 437 4.85 1.44 20.83
CA ILE A 437 5.78 0.87 19.85
C ILE A 437 5.09 -0.27 19.14
N TYR A 438 5.27 -0.37 17.84
CA TYR A 438 4.68 -1.40 17.00
C TYR A 438 5.78 -2.04 16.17
N CYS A 439 5.88 -3.36 16.26
CA CYS A 439 6.53 -4.17 15.26
C CYS A 439 5.42 -4.68 14.33
N ALA A 440 5.30 -4.08 13.14
CA ALA A 440 4.16 -4.24 12.25
C ALA A 440 4.53 -5.03 10.99
N ASN A 441 3.66 -5.95 10.59
CA ASN A 441 3.58 -6.46 9.23
C ASN A 441 2.58 -5.60 8.44
N ILE A 442 3.04 -4.98 7.35
CA ILE A 442 2.24 -4.13 6.45
C ILE A 442 2.08 -4.75 5.05
N GLY A 443 2.28 -6.07 4.94
CA GLY A 443 2.20 -6.86 3.70
C GLY A 443 1.22 -8.02 3.78
N VAL A 444 1.20 -8.84 2.72
CA VAL A 444 0.29 -9.99 2.51
C VAL A 444 0.90 -11.34 2.85
N GLY A 445 1.97 -11.36 3.63
CA GLY A 445 2.70 -12.57 4.01
C GLY A 445 2.97 -12.71 5.49
N SER A 446 4.11 -13.30 5.83
CA SER A 446 4.61 -13.46 7.20
C SER A 446 5.77 -12.54 7.51
N VAL A 447 5.77 -11.94 8.70
CA VAL A 447 6.93 -11.26 9.28
C VAL A 447 7.25 -11.88 10.64
N TRP A 448 8.51 -12.21 10.90
CA TRP A 448 9.00 -12.61 12.20
C TRP A 448 9.81 -11.48 12.82
N PHE A 449 9.43 -11.02 14.01
CA PHE A 449 10.23 -10.09 14.78
C PHE A 449 11.03 -10.83 15.87
N HIS A 450 12.34 -10.64 15.87
CA HIS A 450 13.26 -11.14 16.89
C HIS A 450 13.95 -9.98 17.64
N TRP A 451 14.25 -10.21 18.92
CA TRP A 451 15.10 -9.38 19.80
C TRP A 451 14.91 -7.86 19.62
N VAL A 452 13.80 -7.34 20.12
CA VAL A 452 13.46 -5.90 20.02
C VAL A 452 14.02 -5.13 21.22
N THR A 453 14.87 -4.13 20.98
CA THR A 453 15.48 -3.27 22.01
C THR A 453 15.08 -1.81 21.83
N LEU A 454 14.97 -1.08 22.93
CA LEU A 454 14.77 0.37 22.93
C LEU A 454 15.73 0.98 23.94
N GLU A 455 16.74 1.70 23.50
CA GLU A 455 17.80 2.23 24.38
C GLU A 455 17.85 3.78 24.29
N PRO A 456 18.10 4.50 25.39
CA PRO A 456 18.40 5.94 25.33
C PRO A 456 19.80 6.14 24.76
N ASP A 457 19.90 6.81 23.61
CA ASP A 457 21.17 7.07 22.93
C ASP A 457 21.57 8.53 23.11
N ALA A 458 22.42 8.80 24.10
CA ALA A 458 22.90 10.15 24.40
C ALA A 458 24.05 10.62 23.49
N GLY A 459 24.46 9.84 22.49
CA GLY A 459 25.66 10.08 21.69
C GLY A 459 25.43 10.74 20.33
N ALA A 460 24.37 10.35 19.59
CA ALA A 460 24.26 10.68 18.16
C ALA A 460 22.95 11.33 17.69
N VAL A 461 21.83 11.14 18.39
CA VAL A 461 20.50 11.27 17.75
C VAL A 461 20.01 12.71 17.50
N PHE A 462 20.69 13.76 17.98
CA PHE A 462 20.33 15.12 17.60
C PHE A 462 20.65 15.44 16.13
N ASP A 463 21.67 14.80 15.55
CA ASP A 463 22.02 14.92 14.13
C ASP A 463 21.40 13.82 13.26
N THR A 464 20.99 12.67 13.84
CA THR A 464 20.42 11.53 13.11
C THR A 464 18.92 11.28 13.32
N ALA A 465 18.22 12.14 14.06
CA ALA A 465 16.76 12.03 14.21
C ALA A 465 16.04 12.03 12.86
N THR A 466 15.04 11.15 12.74
CA THR A 466 14.03 11.14 11.66
C THR A 466 13.70 12.54 11.13
N PHE A 467 13.85 12.77 9.83
CA PHE A 467 13.55 14.07 9.23
C PHE A 467 12.08 14.46 9.53
N PRO A 468 11.78 15.68 10.03
CA PRO A 468 10.60 15.93 10.86
C PRO A 468 9.25 15.88 10.15
N PHE A 469 9.23 15.89 8.82
CA PHE A 469 8.03 15.69 8.02
C PHE A 469 8.33 14.90 6.74
N ALA A 470 7.43 14.00 6.37
CA ALA A 470 7.50 13.22 5.15
C ALA A 470 6.53 13.78 4.09
N VAL A 471 6.73 13.33 2.85
CA VAL A 471 5.91 13.70 1.70
C VAL A 471 5.64 12.48 0.81
N SER A 472 4.53 12.48 0.07
CA SER A 472 4.27 11.58 -1.07
C SER A 472 3.97 12.42 -2.31
N CYS A 473 4.59 12.11 -3.45
CA CYS A 473 4.34 12.79 -4.73
C CYS A 473 3.26 12.04 -5.51
N GLU A 474 2.01 12.49 -5.42
CA GLU A 474 0.85 11.78 -5.97
C GLU A 474 0.38 12.38 -7.31
N PRO A 475 -0.11 11.56 -8.26
CA PRO A 475 -0.24 10.09 -8.18
C PRO A 475 1.05 9.31 -8.45
N ALA A 476 2.18 9.97 -8.71
CA ALA A 476 3.38 9.32 -9.22
C ALA A 476 3.92 8.18 -8.33
N GLU A 477 3.94 8.37 -7.00
CA GLU A 477 4.33 7.33 -6.05
C GLU A 477 3.19 6.33 -5.80
N GLY A 478 1.93 6.78 -5.75
CA GLY A 478 0.75 5.92 -5.72
C GLY A 478 0.59 5.00 -6.94
N ASN A 479 1.25 5.31 -8.05
CA ASN A 479 1.24 4.56 -9.31
C ASN A 479 2.28 3.42 -9.37
N ARG A 480 3.17 3.31 -8.37
CA ARG A 480 4.29 2.34 -8.36
C ARG A 480 3.87 0.90 -8.66
N PHE A 481 2.75 0.45 -8.10
CA PHE A 481 2.30 -0.95 -8.20
C PHE A 481 2.01 -1.40 -9.65
N TRP A 482 1.59 -0.48 -10.55
CA TRP A 482 1.38 -0.78 -11.98
C TRP A 482 2.48 -0.23 -12.91
N ASN A 483 3.56 0.33 -12.35
CA ASN A 483 4.72 0.86 -13.08
C ASN A 483 6.03 0.18 -12.69
N ASN A 484 5.99 -1.10 -12.29
CA ASN A 484 7.17 -1.89 -11.91
C ASN A 484 8.00 -1.23 -10.77
N ASP A 485 7.31 -0.75 -9.73
CA ASP A 485 7.82 0.08 -8.62
C ASP A 485 8.55 1.38 -9.04
N GLN A 486 8.30 1.88 -10.26
CA GLN A 486 8.79 3.20 -10.65
C GLN A 486 7.76 4.28 -10.31
N ALA A 487 8.24 5.41 -9.77
CA ALA A 487 7.40 6.60 -9.61
C ALA A 487 7.20 7.25 -10.98
N VAL A 488 6.03 7.03 -11.59
CA VAL A 488 5.72 7.45 -12.96
C VAL A 488 4.43 8.27 -13.00
N LEU A 489 4.50 9.38 -13.73
CA LEU A 489 3.40 10.29 -14.01
C LEU A 489 3.22 10.43 -15.53
N HIS A 490 1.98 10.33 -16.00
CA HIS A 490 1.62 10.64 -17.38
C HIS A 490 0.82 11.94 -17.44
N SER A 491 1.14 12.76 -18.44
CA SER A 491 0.48 14.04 -18.72
C SER A 491 0.25 14.19 -20.22
N PHE A 492 -0.90 14.72 -20.64
CA PHE A 492 -1.15 15.04 -22.04
C PHE A 492 -0.48 16.37 -22.40
N ILE A 493 0.07 16.48 -23.61
CA ILE A 493 0.83 17.66 -24.06
C ILE A 493 0.02 18.98 -24.07
N ASP A 494 -1.31 18.88 -24.17
CA ASP A 494 -2.26 20.01 -24.29
C ASP A 494 -3.25 20.12 -23.12
N SER A 495 -3.36 19.09 -22.28
CA SER A 495 -4.23 19.03 -21.11
C SER A 495 -3.49 18.46 -19.90
N PRO A 496 -2.67 19.26 -19.20
CA PRO A 496 -1.73 18.77 -18.21
C PRO A 496 -2.40 18.12 -16.98
N THR A 497 -1.71 17.18 -16.36
CA THR A 497 -2.14 16.46 -15.15
C THR A 497 -1.71 17.22 -13.87
N SER A 498 -2.59 17.25 -12.86
CA SER A 498 -2.28 17.79 -11.52
C SER A 498 -1.37 16.84 -10.73
N VAL A 499 -0.50 17.40 -9.90
CA VAL A 499 0.45 16.66 -9.05
C VAL A 499 0.37 17.19 -7.64
N SER A 500 0.18 16.33 -6.64
CA SER A 500 0.00 16.74 -5.24
C SER A 500 1.07 16.15 -4.33
N PHE A 501 1.76 17.02 -3.61
CA PHE A 501 2.75 16.68 -2.60
C PHE A 501 2.05 16.62 -1.24
N MET A 502 1.73 15.41 -0.80
CA MET A 502 0.93 15.13 0.40
C MET A 502 1.82 14.98 1.62
N PHE A 503 1.61 15.77 2.69
CA PHE A 503 2.55 15.85 3.82
C PHE A 503 2.02 15.29 5.15
N TRP A 504 2.91 14.75 5.99
CA TRP A 504 2.65 14.38 7.39
C TRP A 504 3.93 14.44 8.25
N GLY A 505 3.78 14.47 9.58
CA GLY A 505 4.90 14.51 10.54
C GLY A 505 4.68 15.45 11.73
N ASP A 506 5.76 15.81 12.42
CA ASP A 506 5.73 16.63 13.64
C ASP A 506 5.98 18.12 13.33
N LYS A 507 4.89 18.89 13.33
CA LYS A 507 4.91 20.35 13.13
C LYS A 507 5.75 21.14 14.15
N THR A 508 6.07 20.57 15.31
CA THR A 508 6.84 21.26 16.36
C THR A 508 8.34 21.18 16.15
N ARG A 509 8.79 20.30 15.24
CA ARG A 509 10.18 20.12 14.82
C ARG A 509 10.51 20.84 13.50
N LEU A 510 9.57 21.64 12.99
CA LEU A 510 9.75 22.41 11.76
C LEU A 510 10.60 23.65 12.01
N ASP A 511 11.64 23.82 11.20
CA ASP A 511 12.50 25.00 11.12
C ASP A 511 12.69 25.34 9.64
N ASN A 512 12.23 26.52 9.22
CA ASN A 512 12.23 26.98 7.82
C ASN A 512 11.97 25.84 6.79
N PRO A 513 10.84 25.11 6.88
CA PRO A 513 10.63 23.91 6.08
C PRO A 513 10.37 24.26 4.62
N ARG A 514 10.97 23.48 3.70
CA ARG A 514 10.85 23.71 2.25
C ARG A 514 10.64 22.41 1.49
N LEU A 515 9.74 22.43 0.50
CA LEU A 515 9.75 21.47 -0.61
C LEU A 515 10.58 22.09 -1.74
N ILE A 516 11.49 21.30 -2.30
CA ILE A 516 12.36 21.70 -3.40
C ILE A 516 12.17 20.70 -4.53
N LEU A 517 11.93 21.19 -5.76
CA LEU A 517 11.88 20.38 -6.97
C LEU A 517 12.96 20.86 -7.94
N GLU A 518 13.59 19.94 -8.66
CA GLU A 518 14.49 20.22 -9.78
C GLU A 518 13.89 19.60 -11.04
N VAL A 519 13.42 20.47 -11.94
CA VAL A 519 12.54 20.12 -13.06
C VAL A 519 13.26 20.44 -14.38
N PRO A 520 13.29 19.54 -15.38
CA PRO A 520 13.94 19.80 -16.67
C PRO A 520 13.43 21.09 -17.33
N GLN A 521 14.32 21.90 -17.93
CA GLN A 521 14.03 23.28 -18.33
C GLN A 521 12.80 23.47 -19.25
N GLY A 522 12.42 22.45 -20.01
CA GLY A 522 11.24 22.50 -20.88
C GLY A 522 9.92 22.13 -20.19
N ILE A 523 9.89 21.79 -18.90
CA ILE A 523 8.66 21.65 -18.11
C ILE A 523 8.54 22.89 -17.21
N THR A 524 7.35 23.51 -17.15
CA THR A 524 7.05 24.60 -16.21
C THR A 524 6.00 24.20 -15.19
N ILE A 525 6.05 24.88 -14.04
CA ILE A 525 4.97 24.91 -13.06
C ILE A 525 4.39 26.33 -13.10
N PRO A 526 3.22 26.56 -13.74
CA PRO A 526 2.62 27.89 -13.86
C PRO A 526 1.89 28.34 -12.58
N GLU A 527 1.28 27.41 -11.83
CA GLU A 527 0.57 27.68 -10.59
C GLU A 527 0.67 26.49 -9.62
N ALA A 528 0.55 26.78 -8.32
CA ALA A 528 0.36 25.80 -7.26
C ALA A 528 -0.54 26.36 -6.14
N PHE A 529 -1.30 25.49 -5.46
CA PHE A 529 -2.17 25.86 -4.33
C PHE A 529 -2.10 24.87 -3.17
N ASN A 530 -2.46 25.32 -1.97
CA ASN A 530 -2.55 24.50 -0.77
C ASN A 530 -3.92 23.82 -0.71
N GLN A 531 -3.96 22.51 -0.44
CA GLN A 531 -5.16 21.68 -0.35
C GLN A 531 -5.26 21.12 1.08
N GLU A 532 -5.95 21.85 1.94
CA GLU A 532 -6.15 21.50 3.36
C GLU A 532 -7.55 21.87 3.79
N LEU A 533 -8.34 20.86 4.18
CA LEU A 533 -9.78 20.97 4.46
C LEU A 533 -10.13 22.03 5.51
N ARG A 534 -9.22 22.36 6.42
CA ARG A 534 -9.48 23.34 7.47
C ARG A 534 -9.16 24.74 6.95
N ALA A 535 -10.19 25.58 6.78
CA ALA A 535 -10.07 27.01 6.48
C ALA A 535 -9.11 27.77 7.45
N PRO A 536 -8.37 28.80 6.99
CA PRO A 536 -8.47 29.46 5.68
C PRO A 536 -7.59 28.84 4.58
N VAL A 537 -6.77 27.83 4.89
CA VAL A 537 -5.66 27.38 4.02
C VAL A 537 -6.11 26.74 2.71
N ASN A 538 -7.35 26.25 2.63
CA ASN A 538 -7.84 25.54 1.45
C ASN A 538 -7.86 26.45 0.20
N HIS A 539 -7.22 25.98 -0.86
CA HIS A 539 -7.03 26.68 -2.14
C HIS A 539 -6.32 28.06 -2.04
N GLU A 540 -5.54 28.30 -0.98
CA GLU A 540 -4.57 29.41 -0.91
C GLU A 540 -3.42 29.17 -1.91
N ASN A 541 -3.11 30.17 -2.75
CA ASN A 541 -2.00 30.10 -3.70
C ASN A 541 -0.64 29.89 -2.98
N ALA A 542 0.11 28.89 -3.40
CA ALA A 542 1.43 28.60 -2.87
C ALA A 542 2.52 29.37 -3.63
N ALA A 543 3.20 30.29 -2.94
CA ALA A 543 4.32 31.02 -3.51
C ALA A 543 5.58 30.14 -3.60
N PHE A 544 6.35 30.32 -4.68
CA PHE A 544 7.64 29.66 -4.91
C PHE A 544 8.63 30.63 -5.56
N THR A 545 9.92 30.34 -5.42
CA THR A 545 10.97 30.97 -6.23
C THR A 545 11.54 29.99 -7.25
N THR A 546 12.09 30.51 -8.35
CA THR A 546 12.71 29.73 -9.42
C THR A 546 14.14 30.16 -9.66
N GLU A 547 15.07 29.22 -9.79
CA GLU A 547 16.44 29.46 -10.24
C GLU A 547 16.89 28.44 -11.29
N ALA A 548 17.80 28.82 -12.18
CA ALA A 548 18.38 27.89 -13.15
C ALA A 548 19.45 27.02 -12.47
N CYS A 549 19.42 25.72 -12.74
CA CYS A 549 20.37 24.75 -12.19
C CYS A 549 20.73 23.68 -13.23
N THR A 550 21.62 22.76 -12.89
CA THR A 550 21.95 21.60 -13.70
C THR A 550 21.88 20.33 -12.88
N ARG A 551 21.42 19.25 -13.50
CA ARG A 551 21.31 17.91 -12.90
C ARG A 551 21.84 16.92 -13.93
N ASN A 552 22.81 16.09 -13.56
CA ASN A 552 23.47 15.14 -14.47
C ASN A 552 24.00 15.78 -15.78
N ASN A 553 24.43 17.05 -15.72
CA ASN A 553 24.81 17.94 -16.83
C ASN A 553 23.66 18.43 -17.74
N GLU A 554 22.40 18.10 -17.45
CA GLU A 554 21.22 18.59 -18.18
C GLU A 554 20.62 19.85 -17.52
N PRO A 555 20.09 20.81 -18.31
CA PRO A 555 19.55 22.07 -17.80
C PRO A 555 18.20 21.86 -17.10
N HIS A 556 18.11 22.36 -15.87
CA HIS A 556 16.94 22.24 -15.00
C HIS A 556 16.57 23.62 -14.41
N VAL A 557 15.35 23.75 -13.94
CA VAL A 557 14.87 24.87 -13.11
C VAL A 557 14.54 24.30 -11.74
N ARG A 558 15.14 24.88 -10.69
CA ARG A 558 14.82 24.55 -9.30
C ARG A 558 13.66 25.42 -8.84
N TYR A 559 12.57 24.78 -8.42
CA TYR A 559 11.40 25.40 -7.80
C TYR A 559 11.49 25.21 -6.28
N VAL A 560 11.42 26.30 -5.51
CA VAL A 560 11.56 26.27 -4.05
C VAL A 560 10.29 26.83 -3.39
N PHE A 561 9.56 25.96 -2.71
CA PHE A 561 8.38 26.31 -1.92
C PHE A 561 8.78 26.43 -0.45
N SER A 562 8.82 27.66 0.08
CA SER A 562 9.25 27.95 1.46
C SER A 562 8.07 28.19 2.38
N ASP A 563 8.04 27.49 3.52
CA ASP A 563 6.91 27.41 4.47
C ASP A 563 5.53 27.26 3.79
N PRO A 564 5.28 26.17 3.02
CA PRO A 564 3.95 25.87 2.48
C PRO A 564 2.90 25.86 3.60
N ALA A 565 1.78 26.56 3.41
CA ALA A 565 0.80 26.80 4.47
C ALA A 565 0.19 25.50 5.04
N VAL A 566 0.14 24.43 4.25
CA VAL A 566 -0.20 23.07 4.71
C VAL A 566 0.69 22.55 5.84
N LEU A 567 2.00 22.84 5.85
CA LEU A 567 2.91 22.37 6.90
C LEU A 567 2.60 22.99 8.27
N ARG A 568 1.98 24.17 8.31
CA ARG A 568 1.51 24.80 9.55
C ARG A 568 0.37 24.03 10.22
N ARG A 569 -0.32 23.15 9.47
CA ARG A 569 -1.45 22.32 9.92
C ARG A 569 -1.19 20.81 9.82
N LEU A 570 0.06 20.43 9.52
CA LEU A 570 0.59 19.08 9.42
C LEU A 570 0.02 18.16 10.51
N ARG A 571 -0.48 17.00 10.07
CA ARG A 571 -0.90 15.92 10.96
C ARG A 571 0.25 14.94 11.10
N VAL A 572 0.30 14.30 12.27
CA VAL A 572 1.32 13.31 12.63
C VAL A 572 1.35 12.14 11.63
N SER A 573 0.18 11.58 11.32
CA SER A 573 -0.02 10.53 10.31
C SER A 573 -0.56 11.13 8.99
N PRO A 574 -0.41 10.43 7.84
CA PRO A 574 -0.92 10.86 6.53
C PRO A 574 -2.40 11.32 6.55
N TYR A 575 -2.72 12.41 5.83
CA TYR A 575 -4.10 12.93 5.73
C TYR A 575 -4.48 13.32 4.29
N THR A 576 -5.72 12.99 3.88
CA THR A 576 -6.17 13.10 2.48
C THR A 576 -6.21 14.53 1.98
N HIS A 577 -6.43 15.48 2.87
CA HIS A 577 -6.54 16.91 2.56
C HIS A 577 -5.49 17.66 3.38
N ASN A 578 -4.22 17.41 3.08
CA ASN A 578 -3.04 18.16 3.55
C ASN A 578 -1.92 18.06 2.49
N GLY A 579 -2.15 18.65 1.32
CA GLY A 579 -1.26 18.58 0.16
C GLY A 579 -0.94 19.94 -0.45
N LEU A 580 0.19 20.03 -1.13
CA LEU A 580 0.53 21.13 -2.04
C LEU A 580 0.32 20.63 -3.47
N THR A 581 -0.59 21.26 -4.21
CA THR A 581 -1.06 20.81 -5.53
C THR A 581 -0.53 21.74 -6.62
N LEU A 582 0.13 21.17 -7.63
CA LEU A 582 0.84 21.88 -8.70
C LEU A 582 0.37 21.36 -10.06
N CYS A 583 0.49 22.19 -11.09
CA CYS A 583 0.36 21.73 -12.47
C CYS A 583 1.74 21.62 -13.15
N PHE A 584 1.97 20.57 -13.94
CA PHE A 584 3.21 20.39 -14.72
C PHE A 584 2.90 20.56 -16.22
N GLU A 585 3.30 21.70 -16.80
CA GLU A 585 3.00 22.08 -18.19
C GLU A 585 4.22 21.91 -19.13
N PRO A 586 4.10 21.19 -20.26
CA PRO A 586 5.20 20.96 -21.20
C PRO A 586 5.39 22.11 -22.21
N ASN A 587 6.54 22.78 -22.13
CA ASN A 587 6.97 23.84 -23.06
C ASN A 587 7.39 23.26 -24.43
N ARG A 588 6.43 22.84 -25.26
CA ARG A 588 6.62 22.42 -26.66
C ARG A 588 7.55 21.21 -26.88
N PHE A 589 7.20 20.05 -26.34
CA PHE A 589 7.95 18.81 -26.59
C PHE A 589 7.43 17.99 -27.77
N ALA A 590 8.25 17.03 -28.22
CA ALA A 590 7.80 15.97 -29.11
C ALA A 590 6.93 14.94 -28.34
N LYS A 591 5.90 14.43 -29.01
CA LYS A 591 5.03 13.33 -28.55
C LYS A 591 5.86 12.12 -28.11
N GLY A 592 5.58 11.59 -26.93
CA GLY A 592 6.27 10.40 -26.41
C GLY A 592 7.67 10.67 -25.88
N SER A 593 7.94 11.90 -25.42
CA SER A 593 9.16 12.21 -24.66
C SER A 593 8.97 11.87 -23.18
N GLU A 594 10.05 11.40 -22.55
CA GLU A 594 10.12 11.10 -21.12
C GLU A 594 11.15 12.03 -20.47
N HIS A 595 10.82 12.52 -19.28
CA HIS A 595 11.60 13.51 -18.53
C HIS A 595 11.70 13.06 -17.09
N ILE A 596 12.85 13.25 -16.43
CA ILE A 596 12.99 12.95 -14.99
C ILE A 596 13.07 14.27 -14.23
N PHE A 597 12.13 14.51 -13.32
CA PHE A 597 12.28 15.55 -12.32
C PHE A 597 12.65 14.95 -10.96
N TYR A 598 13.27 15.74 -10.11
CA TYR A 598 13.70 15.34 -8.77
C TYR A 598 13.01 16.22 -7.74
N TYR A 599 12.83 15.72 -6.53
CA TYR A 599 12.41 16.55 -5.40
C TYR A 599 12.97 16.05 -4.08
N TYR A 600 13.05 16.95 -3.11
CA TYR A 600 13.54 16.71 -1.76
C TYR A 600 12.98 17.75 -0.79
N LEU A 601 13.07 17.43 0.50
CA LEU A 601 12.70 18.32 1.58
C LEU A 601 13.95 18.93 2.21
N SER A 602 13.81 20.10 2.83
CA SER A 602 14.80 20.62 3.78
C SER A 602 14.13 21.30 4.97
N ASN A 603 14.81 21.27 6.11
CA ASN A 603 14.34 21.79 7.39
C ASN A 603 15.55 22.29 8.18
N GLY A 604 15.72 23.60 8.30
CA GLY A 604 16.93 24.23 8.82
C GLY A 604 18.15 23.82 8.00
N ALA A 605 19.10 23.14 8.65
CA ALA A 605 20.28 22.54 8.02
C ALA A 605 20.06 21.13 7.44
N GLN A 606 18.97 20.44 7.80
CA GLN A 606 18.68 19.08 7.33
C GLN A 606 18.13 19.10 5.89
N VAL A 607 18.51 18.11 5.08
CA VAL A 607 18.04 17.92 3.70
C VAL A 607 17.84 16.42 3.44
N THR A 608 16.74 16.02 2.79
CA THR A 608 16.52 14.60 2.42
C THR A 608 17.27 14.23 1.15
N ALA A 609 17.43 12.93 0.90
CA ALA A 609 17.80 12.44 -0.42
C ALA A 609 16.80 12.92 -1.50
N ALA A 610 17.30 13.15 -2.72
CA ALA A 610 16.50 13.58 -3.86
C ALA A 610 15.83 12.36 -4.53
N ARG A 611 14.49 12.36 -4.56
CA ARG A 611 13.68 11.29 -5.16
C ARG A 611 13.37 11.62 -6.63
N PRO A 612 13.69 10.75 -7.60
CA PRO A 612 13.35 10.94 -9.00
C PRO A 612 11.89 10.55 -9.30
N VAL A 613 11.29 11.19 -10.31
CA VAL A 613 9.99 10.83 -10.89
C VAL A 613 10.07 10.95 -12.41
N THR A 614 9.58 9.93 -13.12
CA THR A 614 9.52 9.93 -14.57
C THR A 614 8.18 10.50 -15.06
N LEU A 615 8.24 11.67 -15.71
CA LEU A 615 7.12 12.31 -16.38
C LEU A 615 7.10 11.93 -17.87
N LYS A 616 6.04 11.24 -18.32
CA LYS A 616 5.86 10.79 -19.70
C LYS A 616 4.81 11.64 -20.41
N ILE A 617 5.20 12.30 -21.50
CA ILE A 617 4.34 13.22 -22.26
C ILE A 617 3.59 12.48 -23.36
N LEU A 618 2.29 12.26 -23.12
CA LEU A 618 1.36 11.61 -24.04
C LEU A 618 0.90 12.57 -25.15
N PRO A 619 0.49 12.06 -26.34
CA PRO A 619 -0.26 12.85 -27.32
C PRO A 619 -1.59 13.36 -26.71
N PRO A 620 -2.24 14.36 -27.32
CA PRO A 620 -3.60 14.75 -26.94
C PRO A 620 -4.55 13.55 -26.87
N LEU A 621 -5.46 13.57 -25.91
CA LEU A 621 -6.56 12.61 -25.88
C LEU A 621 -7.44 12.87 -27.12
N ALA A 622 -7.68 11.83 -27.90
CA ALA A 622 -8.43 11.95 -29.15
C ALA A 622 -9.92 11.76 -28.87
N LYS A 623 -10.77 12.66 -29.35
CA LYS A 623 -12.23 12.58 -29.19
C LYS A 623 -12.78 11.25 -29.69
N THR A 624 -13.41 10.48 -28.81
CA THR A 624 -14.17 9.28 -29.16
C THR A 624 -15.69 9.50 -29.01
N PRO A 625 -16.55 8.62 -29.54
CA PRO A 625 -17.97 8.63 -29.24
C PRO A 625 -18.24 8.09 -27.83
N ASN A 626 -18.88 8.88 -26.98
CA ASN A 626 -19.44 8.41 -25.71
C ASN A 626 -20.80 7.71 -25.93
N PRO A 627 -21.19 6.75 -25.06
CA PRO A 627 -22.50 6.09 -25.11
C PRO A 627 -23.62 7.06 -24.73
N ARG A 628 -24.86 6.72 -25.08
CA ARG A 628 -26.08 7.51 -24.77
C ARG A 628 -26.75 7.08 -23.47
N ARG A 629 -26.47 5.87 -22.97
CA ARG A 629 -27.18 5.23 -21.85
C ARG A 629 -26.29 4.80 -20.68
N PHE A 630 -25.01 5.13 -20.73
CA PHE A 630 -24.05 4.80 -19.67
C PHE A 630 -23.28 6.06 -19.29
N ASP A 631 -23.55 6.59 -18.09
CA ASP A 631 -22.94 7.83 -17.60
C ASP A 631 -21.57 7.58 -16.96
N ALA A 632 -20.70 8.59 -16.96
CA ALA A 632 -19.49 8.62 -16.13
C ALA A 632 -19.34 9.98 -15.43
N HIS A 633 -19.22 9.96 -14.10
CA HIS A 633 -18.98 11.13 -13.26
C HIS A 633 -17.83 10.86 -12.28
N LEU A 634 -17.41 11.82 -11.46
CA LEU A 634 -16.32 11.65 -10.49
C LEU A 634 -16.77 12.07 -9.09
N TRP A 635 -16.35 11.32 -8.05
CA TRP A 635 -16.79 11.61 -6.68
C TRP A 635 -16.20 12.91 -6.14
N THR A 636 -14.90 13.19 -6.36
CA THR A 636 -14.29 14.51 -6.14
C THR A 636 -13.39 14.90 -7.30
N VAL A 637 -13.23 16.20 -7.56
CA VAL A 637 -12.21 16.73 -8.49
C VAL A 637 -11.70 18.07 -7.92
N ASP A 638 -11.05 18.03 -6.76
CA ASP A 638 -10.60 19.22 -6.00
C ASP A 638 -9.16 19.65 -6.36
N ASP A 639 -8.40 18.78 -7.02
CA ASP A 639 -7.02 18.99 -7.49
C ASP A 639 -6.92 19.78 -8.81
N ILE A 640 -8.04 20.21 -9.39
CA ILE A 640 -8.08 21.12 -10.56
C ILE A 640 -8.34 22.59 -10.18
N ASN A 641 -8.43 22.91 -8.89
CA ASN A 641 -8.94 24.21 -8.39
C ASN A 641 -7.95 25.40 -8.50
N PHE A 642 -7.17 25.46 -9.59
CA PHE A 642 -6.25 26.55 -9.95
C PHE A 642 -6.98 27.88 -10.26
N ARG A 643 -6.27 29.00 -10.14
CA ARG A 643 -6.78 30.39 -10.28
C ARG A 643 -6.70 30.92 -11.71
N ASP A 644 -5.73 30.47 -12.50
CA ASP A 644 -5.74 30.69 -13.95
C ASP A 644 -6.83 29.83 -14.61
N MET A 645 -7.91 30.47 -15.04
CA MET A 645 -8.99 29.77 -15.73
C MET A 645 -8.59 29.25 -17.11
N GLN A 646 -7.57 29.82 -17.76
CA GLN A 646 -7.08 29.26 -19.03
C GLN A 646 -6.40 27.90 -18.79
N LEU A 647 -5.67 27.77 -17.67
CA LEU A 647 -5.14 26.49 -17.22
C LEU A 647 -6.26 25.53 -16.83
N VAL A 648 -7.29 25.98 -16.08
CA VAL A 648 -8.47 25.15 -15.76
C VAL A 648 -9.17 24.67 -17.04
N GLU A 649 -9.41 25.53 -18.03
CA GLU A 649 -10.00 25.15 -19.32
C GLU A 649 -9.17 24.09 -20.06
N ARG A 650 -7.83 24.22 -20.08
CA ARG A 650 -6.93 23.17 -20.62
C ARG A 650 -7.05 21.88 -19.82
N ILE A 651 -7.09 21.95 -18.49
CA ILE A 651 -7.18 20.78 -17.60
C ILE A 651 -8.51 20.05 -17.75
N VAL A 652 -9.62 20.79 -17.89
CA VAL A 652 -11.01 20.30 -18.04
C VAL A 652 -11.20 19.53 -19.35
N HIS A 653 -10.53 19.92 -20.43
CA HIS A 653 -10.65 19.29 -21.76
C HIS A 653 -10.51 17.76 -21.75
N LYS A 654 -9.51 17.18 -21.04
CA LYS A 654 -9.36 15.70 -20.98
C LYS A 654 -10.47 14.98 -20.23
N TYR A 655 -11.13 15.63 -19.28
CA TYR A 655 -12.28 15.05 -18.57
C TYR A 655 -13.47 14.94 -19.52
N GLU A 656 -13.76 16.02 -20.24
CA GLU A 656 -14.86 16.08 -21.22
C GLU A 656 -14.65 15.12 -22.41
N GLU A 657 -13.42 15.04 -22.92
CA GLU A 657 -13.09 14.10 -23.99
C GLU A 657 -13.12 12.63 -23.52
N ALA A 658 -12.80 12.35 -22.24
CA ALA A 658 -12.98 11.02 -21.63
C ALA A 658 -14.41 10.71 -21.15
N GLY A 659 -15.39 11.60 -21.38
CA GLY A 659 -16.77 11.44 -20.94
C GLY A 659 -17.03 11.69 -19.44
N LEU A 660 -16.01 12.11 -18.68
CA LEU A 660 -16.05 12.33 -17.22
C LEU A 660 -16.56 13.74 -16.84
N ALA A 661 -17.65 14.18 -17.46
CA ALA A 661 -18.20 15.53 -17.31
C ALA A 661 -19.15 15.66 -16.11
N GLY A 662 -18.69 15.33 -14.89
CA GLY A 662 -19.46 15.55 -13.67
C GLY A 662 -18.64 15.43 -12.38
N ARG A 663 -18.93 16.26 -11.38
CA ARG A 663 -18.25 16.26 -10.06
C ARG A 663 -19.17 16.72 -8.91
N VAL A 664 -18.78 16.40 -7.68
CA VAL A 664 -19.36 17.01 -6.48
C VAL A 664 -19.09 18.53 -6.42
N ARG A 665 -20.09 19.30 -5.96
CA ARG A 665 -19.96 20.68 -5.50
C ARG A 665 -19.36 20.68 -4.09
N TRP A 666 -18.05 20.86 -3.96
CA TRP A 666 -17.39 20.94 -2.66
C TRP A 666 -16.55 22.20 -2.55
N HIS A 667 -17.24 23.34 -2.36
CA HIS A 667 -16.60 24.64 -2.37
C HIS A 667 -16.45 25.31 -0.99
N GLU A 668 -17.21 24.94 0.04
CA GLU A 668 -17.13 25.57 1.40
C GLU A 668 -17.16 27.11 1.37
N ASN A 669 -18.00 27.70 0.51
CA ASN A 669 -18.03 29.14 0.19
C ASN A 669 -16.71 29.74 -0.37
N HIS A 670 -15.70 28.94 -0.72
CA HIS A 670 -14.43 29.40 -1.29
C HIS A 670 -14.60 29.96 -2.73
N PRO A 671 -14.30 31.26 -2.97
CA PRO A 671 -14.66 31.93 -4.23
C PRO A 671 -14.06 31.32 -5.50
N GLN A 672 -12.87 30.71 -5.44
CA GLN A 672 -12.26 30.11 -6.62
C GLN A 672 -12.93 28.80 -7.03
N VAL A 673 -13.46 28.01 -6.08
CA VAL A 673 -14.14 26.76 -6.43
C VAL A 673 -15.51 27.05 -7.03
N ILE A 674 -16.27 27.99 -6.45
CA ILE A 674 -17.53 28.53 -7.02
C ILE A 674 -17.34 29.04 -8.46
N ARG A 675 -16.21 29.71 -8.74
CA ARG A 675 -15.86 30.20 -10.08
C ARG A 675 -15.62 29.07 -11.08
N ILE A 676 -15.09 27.94 -10.62
CA ILE A 676 -14.87 26.74 -11.45
C ILE A 676 -16.17 25.97 -11.61
N ASP A 677 -16.96 25.76 -10.56
CA ASP A 677 -18.27 25.10 -10.67
C ASP A 677 -19.16 25.82 -11.69
N ARG A 678 -19.14 27.16 -11.72
CA ARG A 678 -19.82 27.94 -12.78
C ARG A 678 -19.28 27.63 -14.18
N LEU A 679 -17.96 27.57 -14.37
CA LEU A 679 -17.37 27.21 -15.67
C LEU A 679 -17.79 25.79 -16.10
N LEU A 680 -17.77 24.82 -15.18
CA LEU A 680 -18.16 23.44 -15.46
C LEU A 680 -19.66 23.37 -15.82
N LYS A 681 -20.52 24.07 -15.07
CA LYS A 681 -21.97 24.19 -15.35
C LYS A 681 -22.24 24.85 -16.71
N GLU A 682 -21.54 25.94 -17.05
CA GLU A 682 -21.62 26.61 -18.36
C GLU A 682 -21.17 25.70 -19.52
N ARG A 683 -20.33 24.69 -19.23
CA ARG A 683 -19.89 23.64 -20.17
C ARG A 683 -20.77 22.38 -20.15
N GLY A 684 -21.84 22.36 -19.35
CA GLY A 684 -22.81 21.26 -19.30
C GLY A 684 -22.45 20.10 -18.37
N TRP A 685 -21.53 20.27 -17.42
CA TRP A 685 -21.18 19.24 -16.46
C TRP A 685 -22.34 18.91 -15.50
N PHE A 686 -22.45 17.64 -15.13
CA PHE A 686 -23.34 17.17 -14.06
C PHE A 686 -22.73 17.51 -12.69
N LEU A 687 -23.32 18.48 -12.00
CA LEU A 687 -22.95 18.88 -10.65
C LEU A 687 -23.97 18.36 -9.63
N PHE A 688 -23.47 17.87 -8.49
CA PHE A 688 -24.27 17.28 -7.42
C PHE A 688 -23.66 17.60 -6.05
N ASP A 689 -24.41 17.48 -4.97
CA ASP A 689 -23.90 17.64 -3.60
C ASP A 689 -23.63 16.28 -2.92
N GLN A 690 -22.63 16.23 -2.05
CA GLN A 690 -22.38 15.11 -1.14
C GLN A 690 -23.14 15.40 0.17
N GLY A 691 -24.43 15.05 0.15
CA GLY A 691 -25.28 15.12 1.33
C GLY A 691 -24.81 14.17 2.42
N GLY A 692 -25.19 14.42 3.67
CA GLY A 692 -24.81 13.59 4.81
C GLY A 692 -25.79 13.73 5.97
N ASP A 693 -25.60 12.93 7.02
CA ASP A 693 -26.51 12.92 8.18
C ASP A 693 -26.33 14.12 9.14
N HIS A 694 -25.56 15.14 8.74
CA HIS A 694 -25.18 16.31 9.54
C HIS A 694 -26.36 17.02 10.24
N ALA A 695 -27.49 17.18 9.56
CA ALA A 695 -28.70 17.79 10.12
C ALA A 695 -29.28 17.03 11.32
N PHE A 696 -29.04 15.72 11.42
CA PHE A 696 -29.52 14.88 12.52
C PHE A 696 -28.61 14.94 13.76
N HIS A 697 -27.35 15.35 13.62
CA HIS A 697 -26.42 15.57 14.74
C HIS A 697 -26.75 16.83 15.57
N GLU A 698 -27.68 17.69 15.14
CA GLU A 698 -28.26 18.74 16.00
C GLU A 698 -29.15 18.17 17.13
N SER A 699 -29.36 16.85 17.19
CA SER A 699 -30.13 16.18 18.24
C SER A 699 -29.49 16.32 19.62
N LEU A 700 -30.28 16.80 20.60
CA LEU A 700 -29.90 16.86 22.01
C LEU A 700 -29.87 15.48 22.70
N PHE A 701 -30.27 14.41 22.00
CA PHE A 701 -30.30 13.05 22.53
C PHE A 701 -29.23 12.19 21.85
N PRO A 702 -28.05 12.00 22.46
CA PRO A 702 -27.02 11.10 21.94
C PRO A 702 -27.45 9.63 22.04
N ALA A 703 -26.90 8.78 21.17
CA ALA A 703 -27.03 7.34 21.23
C ALA A 703 -26.31 6.80 22.48
N ILE A 704 -26.93 5.86 23.19
CA ILE A 704 -26.34 5.27 24.40
C ILE A 704 -25.61 3.95 24.08
N ASP A 705 -24.33 3.84 24.46
CA ASP A 705 -23.49 2.67 24.19
C ASP A 705 -23.83 1.44 25.06
N GLY A 706 -23.07 0.37 24.88
CA GLY A 706 -23.25 -0.89 25.63
C GLY A 706 -23.02 -0.82 27.14
N ASP A 707 -22.32 0.23 27.61
CA ASP A 707 -22.02 0.48 29.03
C ASP A 707 -22.98 1.51 29.65
N GLY A 708 -23.91 2.06 28.86
CA GLY A 708 -24.85 3.12 29.29
C GLY A 708 -24.32 4.55 29.11
N LYS A 709 -23.24 4.77 28.36
CA LYS A 709 -22.62 6.09 28.16
C LYS A 709 -23.15 6.77 26.88
N PRO A 710 -23.27 8.11 26.84
CA PRO A 710 -23.61 8.82 25.62
C PRO A 710 -22.46 8.78 24.59
N SER A 711 -22.80 8.53 23.33
CA SER A 711 -21.87 8.64 22.21
C SER A 711 -21.59 10.11 21.88
N SER A 712 -20.33 10.42 21.55
CA SER A 712 -19.92 11.71 20.99
C SER A 712 -20.01 11.78 19.46
N ARG A 713 -20.35 10.67 18.78
CA ARG A 713 -20.50 10.60 17.32
C ARG A 713 -21.94 10.39 16.87
N TRP A 714 -22.79 9.74 17.66
CA TRP A 714 -24.10 9.28 17.20
C TRP A 714 -25.25 9.84 18.03
N TYR A 715 -26.33 10.22 17.34
CA TYR A 715 -27.63 10.61 17.92
C TYR A 715 -28.53 9.37 18.13
N CYS A 716 -29.52 9.48 19.03
CA CYS A 716 -30.53 8.44 19.25
C CYS A 716 -31.50 8.39 18.05
N PRO A 717 -31.48 7.33 17.21
CA PRO A 717 -32.28 7.28 15.99
C PRO A 717 -33.78 7.25 16.31
N SER A 718 -34.19 6.52 17.36
CA SER A 718 -35.61 6.43 17.76
C SER A 718 -36.20 7.77 18.22
N PHE A 719 -35.37 8.70 18.72
CA PHE A 719 -35.81 10.09 18.95
C PHE A 719 -35.94 10.83 17.61
N VAL A 720 -34.88 10.81 16.80
CA VAL A 720 -34.81 11.52 15.52
C VAL A 720 -35.96 11.17 14.56
N ILE A 721 -36.39 9.90 14.50
CA ILE A 721 -37.48 9.48 13.61
C ILE A 721 -38.89 9.72 14.17
N SER A 722 -39.04 10.18 15.42
CA SER A 722 -40.35 10.34 16.08
C SER A 722 -40.68 11.74 16.58
N ASP A 723 -39.69 12.63 16.73
CA ASP A 723 -39.92 14.00 17.19
C ASP A 723 -40.16 14.98 16.02
N GLU A 724 -41.41 15.37 15.80
CA GLU A 724 -41.77 16.31 14.72
C GLU A 724 -41.22 17.73 14.97
N ALA A 725 -41.05 18.17 16.22
CA ALA A 725 -40.50 19.49 16.50
C ALA A 725 -39.02 19.55 16.10
N PHE A 726 -38.23 18.53 16.44
CA PHE A 726 -36.85 18.38 15.94
C PHE A 726 -36.80 18.36 14.40
N TYR A 727 -37.71 17.65 13.75
CA TYR A 727 -37.78 17.66 12.29
C TYR A 727 -38.05 19.06 11.69
N ARG A 728 -39.01 19.81 12.24
CA ARG A 728 -39.40 21.14 11.75
C ARG A 728 -38.40 22.24 12.10
N ASP A 729 -37.87 22.23 13.33
CA ASP A 729 -37.03 23.31 13.88
C ASP A 729 -35.53 23.09 13.64
N LYS A 730 -35.12 21.88 13.24
CA LYS A 730 -33.72 21.50 13.01
C LYS A 730 -33.47 20.90 11.64
N ILE A 731 -34.07 19.76 11.32
CA ILE A 731 -33.69 19.00 10.12
C ILE A 731 -33.96 19.82 8.84
N VAL A 732 -35.18 20.36 8.69
CA VAL A 732 -35.53 21.17 7.50
C VAL A 732 -34.70 22.47 7.39
N PRO A 733 -34.56 23.31 8.44
CA PRO A 733 -33.72 24.52 8.36
C PRO A 733 -32.23 24.27 8.14
N SER A 734 -31.68 23.13 8.61
CA SER A 734 -30.27 22.79 8.42
C SER A 734 -30.01 22.36 6.97
N LEU A 735 -30.87 21.50 6.41
CA LEU A 735 -30.80 21.11 4.99
C LEU A 735 -31.12 22.28 4.04
N GLN A 736 -32.05 23.16 4.40
CA GLN A 736 -32.30 24.40 3.64
C GLN A 736 -31.04 25.27 3.55
N ARG A 737 -30.27 25.37 4.65
CA ARG A 737 -28.99 26.09 4.65
C ARG A 737 -27.96 25.40 3.75
N GLN A 738 -27.81 24.07 3.85
CA GLN A 738 -26.90 23.31 2.99
C GLN A 738 -27.21 23.52 1.50
N ILE A 739 -28.47 23.35 1.09
CA ILE A 739 -28.93 23.55 -0.30
C ILE A 739 -28.60 24.98 -0.79
N THR A 740 -28.78 25.98 0.08
CA THR A 740 -28.51 27.39 -0.23
C THR A 740 -27.01 27.70 -0.31
N ASP A 741 -26.22 27.22 0.66
CA ASP A 741 -24.79 27.51 0.82
C ASP A 741 -23.91 26.77 -0.21
N ILE A 742 -24.35 25.60 -0.69
CA ILE A 742 -23.73 24.83 -1.81
C ILE A 742 -24.27 25.30 -3.19
N GLY A 743 -25.35 26.09 -3.19
CA GLY A 743 -25.96 26.64 -4.40
C GLY A 743 -26.47 25.56 -5.36
N ILE A 744 -27.16 24.55 -4.83
CA ILE A 744 -27.75 23.45 -5.61
C ILE A 744 -28.89 23.99 -6.47
N GLU A 745 -28.89 23.65 -7.76
CA GLU A 745 -29.85 24.17 -8.75
C GLU A 745 -31.01 23.19 -9.05
N ASP A 746 -32.10 23.68 -9.65
CA ASP A 746 -33.24 22.85 -10.03
C ASP A 746 -32.80 21.72 -10.99
N GLY A 747 -33.14 20.47 -10.65
CA GLY A 747 -32.77 19.28 -11.43
C GLY A 747 -31.36 18.73 -11.14
N GLU A 748 -30.57 19.35 -10.26
CA GLU A 748 -29.36 18.73 -9.70
C GLU A 748 -29.71 17.69 -8.63
N PHE A 749 -28.71 16.93 -8.18
CA PHE A 749 -28.88 15.82 -7.24
C PHE A 749 -28.15 16.05 -5.92
N ILE A 750 -28.71 15.50 -4.84
CA ILE A 750 -27.98 15.23 -3.60
C ILE A 750 -27.71 13.73 -3.52
N TYR A 751 -26.42 13.35 -3.44
CA TYR A 751 -26.00 11.99 -3.09
C TYR A 751 -25.87 11.91 -1.57
N LEU A 752 -26.79 11.22 -0.91
CA LEU A 752 -26.75 11.00 0.54
C LEU A 752 -25.66 9.98 0.88
N ASP A 753 -24.55 10.50 1.42
CA ASP A 753 -23.43 9.76 2.01
C ASP A 753 -23.70 9.53 3.51
N TYR A 754 -24.46 8.46 3.80
CA TYR A 754 -24.79 8.06 5.16
C TYR A 754 -24.19 6.69 5.47
N GLU A 755 -23.01 6.68 6.10
CA GLU A 755 -22.31 5.46 6.54
C GLU A 755 -22.59 5.12 8.03
N PRO A 756 -23.65 4.36 8.37
CA PRO A 756 -23.85 3.86 9.73
C PRO A 756 -22.74 2.87 10.14
N GLY A 757 -22.29 2.03 9.20
CA GLY A 757 -21.36 0.92 9.47
C GLY A 757 -21.87 0.02 10.60
N SER A 758 -20.95 -0.55 11.40
CA SER A 758 -21.26 -1.58 12.41
C SER A 758 -21.92 -1.03 13.70
N ILE A 759 -22.74 0.01 13.55
CA ILE A 759 -23.50 0.71 14.59
C ILE A 759 -24.35 -0.23 15.46
N CYS A 760 -24.93 -1.26 14.85
CA CYS A 760 -25.76 -2.30 15.47
C CYS A 760 -25.09 -2.95 16.69
N THR A 761 -23.77 -3.11 16.65
CA THR A 761 -22.99 -3.72 17.74
C THR A 761 -22.51 -2.72 18.79
N LYS A 762 -22.54 -1.41 18.48
CA LYS A 762 -21.80 -0.35 19.18
C LYS A 762 -22.69 0.53 20.04
N VAL A 763 -23.82 1.04 19.52
CA VAL A 763 -24.59 2.12 20.18
C VAL A 763 -26.11 1.98 20.08
N CYS A 764 -26.79 2.87 20.80
CA CYS A 764 -28.22 3.03 21.06
C CYS A 764 -28.96 1.83 21.65
N PHE A 765 -28.48 1.37 22.80
CA PHE A 765 -29.18 0.47 23.72
C PHE A 765 -30.03 1.24 24.77
N ASP A 766 -30.39 2.50 24.48
CA ASP A 766 -31.24 3.34 25.33
C ASP A 766 -32.66 2.79 25.45
N GLU A 767 -33.43 3.27 26.42
CA GLU A 767 -34.78 2.73 26.63
C GLU A 767 -35.74 3.03 25.46
N ARG A 768 -35.59 4.15 24.73
CA ARG A 768 -36.43 4.47 23.56
C ARG A 768 -36.24 3.43 22.45
N CYS A 769 -34.99 3.16 22.08
CA CYS A 769 -34.66 2.13 21.09
C CYS A 769 -35.10 0.74 21.54
N ARG A 770 -34.94 0.39 22.82
CA ARG A 770 -35.37 -0.92 23.33
C ARG A 770 -36.89 -1.07 23.39
N GLN A 771 -37.64 -0.04 23.76
CA GLN A 771 -39.11 -0.03 23.71
C GLN A 771 -39.64 -0.13 22.26
N LEU A 772 -39.04 0.61 21.31
CA LEU A 772 -39.43 0.54 19.89
C LEU A 772 -39.08 -0.82 19.27
N PHE A 773 -37.92 -1.39 19.62
CA PHE A 773 -37.50 -2.73 19.22
C PHE A 773 -38.44 -3.82 19.75
N ALA A 774 -38.73 -3.81 21.06
CA ALA A 774 -39.72 -4.68 21.70
C ALA A 774 -41.06 -4.66 20.97
N LYS A 775 -41.59 -3.46 20.71
CA LYS A 775 -42.86 -3.26 20.01
C LYS A 775 -42.84 -3.77 18.56
N ARG A 776 -41.72 -3.65 17.85
CA ARG A 776 -41.60 -4.05 16.43
C ARG A 776 -41.56 -5.57 16.23
N PHE A 777 -41.00 -6.32 17.19
CA PHE A 777 -40.77 -7.77 17.07
C PHE A 777 -41.54 -8.61 18.10
N ASP A 778 -42.49 -8.01 18.84
CA ASP A 778 -43.25 -8.64 19.93
C ASP A 778 -42.37 -9.31 21.00
N ILE A 779 -41.27 -8.64 21.35
CA ILE A 779 -40.30 -9.11 22.35
C ILE A 779 -40.61 -8.43 23.69
N PRO A 780 -40.88 -9.17 24.79
CA PRO A 780 -41.02 -8.58 26.12
C PRO A 780 -39.78 -7.76 26.50
N LEU A 781 -39.97 -6.50 26.94
CA LEU A 781 -38.88 -5.57 27.26
C LEU A 781 -37.91 -6.11 28.33
N ASP A 782 -38.39 -7.00 29.20
CA ASP A 782 -37.59 -7.71 30.20
C ASP A 782 -36.59 -8.72 29.63
N ASN A 783 -36.82 -9.23 28.42
CA ASN A 783 -35.90 -10.12 27.71
C ASN A 783 -34.78 -9.36 26.98
N ILE A 784 -34.85 -8.01 26.95
CA ILE A 784 -33.88 -7.12 26.27
C ILE A 784 -33.44 -5.99 27.21
N ARG A 785 -33.12 -6.31 28.46
CA ARG A 785 -32.69 -5.33 29.46
C ARG A 785 -31.28 -4.76 29.18
N THR A 786 -30.40 -5.53 28.55
CA THR A 786 -29.02 -5.13 28.25
C THR A 786 -28.63 -5.36 26.78
N ARG A 787 -27.53 -4.73 26.35
CA ARG A 787 -26.84 -5.04 25.08
C ARG A 787 -26.56 -6.53 24.92
N ARG A 788 -26.21 -7.25 25.99
CA ARG A 788 -25.91 -8.68 25.92
C ARG A 788 -27.15 -9.48 25.52
N ASP A 789 -28.31 -9.18 26.10
CA ASP A 789 -29.53 -9.95 25.86
C ASP A 789 -29.99 -9.78 24.40
N ILE A 790 -29.91 -8.55 23.89
CA ILE A 790 -30.19 -8.22 22.49
C ILE A 790 -29.22 -8.95 21.54
N LEU A 791 -27.91 -8.79 21.74
CA LEU A 791 -26.91 -9.32 20.81
C LEU A 791 -26.71 -10.85 20.90
N MET A 792 -27.06 -11.50 22.01
CA MET A 792 -26.99 -12.96 22.15
C MET A 792 -28.26 -13.68 21.68
N ASN A 793 -29.44 -13.09 21.92
CA ASN A 793 -30.73 -13.79 21.75
C ASN A 793 -31.55 -13.27 20.54
N HIS A 794 -31.28 -12.03 20.09
CA HIS A 794 -32.12 -11.31 19.12
C HIS A 794 -31.30 -10.53 18.07
N SER A 795 -30.05 -10.94 17.81
CA SER A 795 -29.10 -10.23 16.92
C SER A 795 -29.65 -10.00 15.51
N ARG A 796 -30.31 -11.01 14.93
CA ARG A 796 -30.96 -10.90 13.62
C ARG A 796 -32.06 -9.84 13.62
N GLN A 797 -33.00 -9.92 14.55
CA GLN A 797 -34.09 -8.95 14.69
C GLN A 797 -33.53 -7.54 14.96
N TRP A 798 -32.41 -7.43 15.69
CA TRP A 798 -31.74 -6.15 15.94
C TRP A 798 -31.09 -5.56 14.67
N GLY A 799 -30.53 -6.39 13.77
CA GLY A 799 -30.12 -5.95 12.44
C GLY A 799 -31.31 -5.50 11.58
N GLU A 800 -32.38 -6.29 11.54
CA GLU A 800 -33.65 -5.95 10.87
C GLU A 800 -34.35 -4.71 11.48
N PHE A 801 -34.06 -4.37 12.74
CA PHE A 801 -34.48 -3.12 13.40
C PHE A 801 -33.64 -1.94 12.96
N TRP A 802 -32.31 -2.07 12.93
CA TRP A 802 -31.41 -0.99 12.51
C TRP A 802 -31.57 -0.64 11.03
N ALA A 803 -31.76 -1.63 10.15
CA ALA A 803 -32.08 -1.37 8.74
C ALA A 803 -33.36 -0.52 8.59
N TYR A 804 -34.37 -0.77 9.41
CA TYR A 804 -35.58 0.05 9.49
C TYR A 804 -35.32 1.46 10.04
N LEU A 805 -34.52 1.61 11.09
CA LEU A 805 -34.17 2.93 11.64
C LEU A 805 -33.42 3.79 10.61
N CYS A 806 -32.49 3.19 9.86
CA CYS A 806 -31.76 3.86 8.80
C CYS A 806 -32.68 4.24 7.62
N ASP A 807 -33.60 3.37 7.22
CA ASP A 807 -34.62 3.66 6.19
C ASP A 807 -35.52 4.85 6.56
N GLU A 808 -35.94 4.95 7.82
CA GLU A 808 -36.73 6.09 8.33
C GLU A 808 -35.92 7.40 8.39
N ILE A 809 -34.62 7.35 8.74
CA ILE A 809 -33.72 8.52 8.68
C ILE A 809 -33.57 8.99 7.22
N ILE A 810 -33.32 8.07 6.30
CA ILE A 810 -33.21 8.33 4.85
C ILE A 810 -34.51 8.94 4.32
N ARG A 811 -35.66 8.37 4.67
CA ARG A 811 -36.99 8.90 4.32
C ARG A 811 -37.23 10.31 4.84
N LEU A 812 -36.75 10.64 6.04
CA LEU A 812 -36.85 11.99 6.60
C LEU A 812 -35.89 12.98 5.92
N HIS A 813 -34.68 12.56 5.57
CA HIS A 813 -33.75 13.39 4.79
C HIS A 813 -34.36 13.77 3.43
N VAL A 814 -34.83 12.76 2.67
CA VAL A 814 -35.49 12.95 1.38
C VAL A 814 -36.70 13.88 1.51
N LYS A 815 -37.60 13.60 2.46
CA LYS A 815 -38.78 14.45 2.73
C LYS A 815 -38.39 15.90 3.04
N ALA A 816 -37.34 16.13 3.82
CA ALA A 816 -36.90 17.46 4.20
C ALA A 816 -36.31 18.23 3.02
N VAL A 817 -35.51 17.58 2.16
CA VAL A 817 -35.04 18.16 0.90
C VAL A 817 -36.22 18.50 -0.02
N SER A 818 -37.19 17.58 -0.21
CA SER A 818 -38.36 17.85 -1.06
C SER A 818 -39.30 18.94 -0.49
N GLU A 819 -39.33 19.14 0.83
CA GLU A 819 -40.03 20.27 1.47
C GLU A 819 -39.32 21.62 1.27
N VAL A 820 -38.00 21.61 0.99
CA VAL A 820 -37.21 22.82 0.64
C VAL A 820 -37.29 23.10 -0.87
N ASN A 821 -36.96 22.11 -1.70
CA ASN A 821 -37.09 22.18 -3.14
C ASN A 821 -37.43 20.78 -3.74
N PRO A 822 -38.64 20.57 -4.28
CA PRO A 822 -39.06 19.28 -4.84
C PRO A 822 -38.49 18.99 -6.25
N THR A 823 -37.66 19.85 -6.82
CA THR A 823 -36.98 19.58 -8.11
C THR A 823 -35.61 18.92 -7.96
N ILE A 824 -35.07 18.83 -6.75
CA ILE A 824 -33.75 18.21 -6.48
C ILE A 824 -33.92 16.69 -6.50
N GLY A 825 -33.10 16.01 -7.29
CA GLY A 825 -33.09 14.55 -7.38
C GLY A 825 -32.37 13.89 -6.19
N HIS A 826 -32.81 12.69 -5.81
CA HIS A 826 -32.27 11.98 -4.67
C HIS A 826 -31.43 10.77 -5.10
N ALA A 827 -30.17 10.73 -4.69
CA ALA A 827 -29.31 9.56 -4.85
C ALA A 827 -28.78 9.09 -3.49
N MET A 828 -28.47 7.80 -3.38
CA MET A 828 -27.91 7.23 -2.16
C MET A 828 -26.59 6.54 -2.44
N TYR A 829 -25.59 6.81 -1.61
CA TYR A 829 -24.41 5.94 -1.52
C TYR A 829 -24.68 4.76 -0.57
N GLY A 830 -24.24 3.57 -0.95
CA GLY A 830 -24.31 2.38 -0.12
C GLY A 830 -23.40 1.27 -0.62
N TYR A 831 -23.60 0.07 -0.10
CA TYR A 831 -22.83 -1.13 -0.50
C TYR A 831 -23.72 -2.07 -1.31
N HIS A 832 -23.14 -2.81 -2.24
CA HIS A 832 -23.83 -3.91 -2.91
C HIS A 832 -24.21 -5.00 -1.88
N LEU A 833 -25.32 -5.70 -2.09
CA LEU A 833 -25.81 -6.74 -1.18
C LEU A 833 -25.93 -8.12 -1.86
N PRO A 834 -25.57 -9.23 -1.19
CA PRO A 834 -25.57 -10.57 -1.76
C PRO A 834 -26.97 -11.21 -1.73
N PHE A 835 -27.91 -10.64 -2.49
CA PHE A 835 -29.35 -10.90 -2.36
C PHE A 835 -29.79 -12.36 -2.50
N ASP A 836 -29.15 -13.16 -3.36
CA ASP A 836 -29.48 -14.59 -3.51
C ASP A 836 -29.00 -15.44 -2.30
N ASN A 837 -28.24 -14.85 -1.37
CA ASN A 837 -27.82 -15.45 -0.11
C ASN A 837 -28.39 -14.67 1.09
N PRO A 838 -29.58 -15.05 1.60
CA PRO A 838 -30.23 -14.38 2.72
C PRO A 838 -29.39 -14.32 4.01
N GLN A 839 -28.51 -15.29 4.25
CA GLN A 839 -27.66 -15.30 5.44
C GLN A 839 -26.48 -14.32 5.30
N ALA A 840 -25.85 -14.25 4.12
CA ALA A 840 -24.82 -13.24 3.85
C ALA A 840 -25.42 -11.82 3.87
N THR A 841 -26.60 -11.63 3.28
CA THR A 841 -27.34 -10.36 3.33
C THR A 841 -27.64 -9.97 4.79
N ALA A 842 -28.15 -10.88 5.61
CA ALA A 842 -28.41 -10.59 7.03
C ALA A 842 -27.14 -10.27 7.84
N ASN A 843 -26.02 -10.95 7.54
CA ASN A 843 -24.73 -10.66 8.18
C ASN A 843 -24.20 -9.27 7.79
N GLN A 844 -24.29 -8.91 6.50
CA GLN A 844 -23.83 -7.61 6.01
C GLN A 844 -24.71 -6.48 6.53
N LEU A 845 -26.03 -6.62 6.53
CA LEU A 845 -26.96 -5.63 7.12
C LEU A 845 -26.77 -5.45 8.64
N PHE A 846 -26.32 -6.50 9.34
CA PHE A 846 -25.92 -6.37 10.75
C PHE A 846 -24.61 -5.59 10.94
N ASN A 847 -23.70 -5.66 9.96
CA ASN A 847 -22.42 -4.95 9.94
C ASN A 847 -22.49 -3.54 9.30
N SER A 848 -23.50 -3.26 8.47
CA SER A 848 -23.78 -1.95 7.87
C SER A 848 -25.27 -1.91 7.44
N PRO A 849 -26.18 -1.31 8.25
CA PRO A 849 -27.63 -1.46 8.11
C PRO A 849 -28.27 -0.59 6.99
N LEU A 850 -27.72 -0.63 5.78
CA LEU A 850 -28.29 -0.01 4.58
C LEU A 850 -28.92 -1.09 3.70
N ASP A 851 -30.22 -1.35 3.87
CA ASP A 851 -30.96 -2.26 2.98
C ASP A 851 -31.44 -1.49 1.75
N THR A 852 -30.67 -1.55 0.67
CA THR A 852 -30.94 -0.83 -0.59
C THR A 852 -32.32 -1.16 -1.17
N ARG A 853 -32.88 -2.37 -0.92
CA ARG A 853 -34.26 -2.74 -1.33
C ARG A 853 -35.33 -1.95 -0.57
N MET A 854 -35.01 -1.54 0.65
CA MET A 854 -35.84 -0.62 1.43
C MET A 854 -35.64 0.81 0.95
N ASN A 855 -34.38 1.26 0.92
CA ASN A 855 -34.04 2.67 0.71
C ASN A 855 -34.34 3.18 -0.71
N GLN A 856 -34.32 2.30 -1.73
CA GLN A 856 -34.64 2.65 -3.12
C GLN A 856 -36.05 3.25 -3.32
N LYS A 857 -36.97 3.03 -2.37
CA LYS A 857 -38.32 3.63 -2.37
C LYS A 857 -38.30 5.15 -2.19
N HIS A 858 -37.17 5.70 -1.77
CA HIS A 858 -36.98 7.12 -1.47
C HIS A 858 -35.92 7.77 -2.36
N MET A 859 -35.37 7.03 -3.34
CA MET A 859 -34.23 7.45 -4.16
C MET A 859 -34.53 7.30 -5.64
N ASP A 860 -33.93 8.14 -6.46
CA ASP A 860 -34.00 8.11 -7.92
C ASP A 860 -32.82 7.36 -8.55
N ARG A 861 -31.67 7.34 -7.86
CA ARG A 861 -30.45 6.60 -8.26
C ARG A 861 -29.79 5.94 -7.05
N LEU A 862 -29.07 4.84 -7.28
CA LEU A 862 -28.30 4.11 -6.27
C LEU A 862 -26.84 4.04 -6.70
N LEU A 863 -25.93 4.47 -5.83
CA LEU A 863 -24.49 4.39 -6.04
C LEU A 863 -23.89 3.34 -5.10
N LEU A 864 -23.44 2.23 -5.67
CA LEU A 864 -22.96 1.09 -4.89
C LEU A 864 -21.43 1.06 -4.84
N SER A 865 -20.88 0.91 -3.65
CA SER A 865 -19.44 0.76 -3.40
C SER A 865 -18.91 -0.55 -3.98
N PHE A 866 -17.84 -0.43 -4.77
CA PHE A 866 -16.99 -1.52 -5.24
C PHE A 866 -15.51 -1.19 -4.93
N TYR A 867 -15.25 -0.75 -3.69
CA TYR A 867 -13.89 -0.50 -3.21
C TYR A 867 -13.16 -1.78 -2.78
N TYR A 868 -13.89 -2.72 -2.18
CA TYR A 868 -13.35 -3.95 -1.62
C TYR A 868 -13.68 -5.20 -2.46
N THR A 869 -14.27 -4.99 -3.64
CA THR A 869 -14.85 -6.05 -4.48
C THR A 869 -14.58 -5.69 -5.93
N ILE A 870 -13.75 -6.50 -6.58
CA ILE A 870 -13.32 -6.33 -7.97
C ILE A 870 -13.51 -7.64 -8.75
N GLY A 871 -13.25 -7.61 -10.06
CA GLY A 871 -13.09 -8.83 -10.84
C GLY A 871 -14.36 -9.67 -10.97
N VAL A 872 -14.21 -11.01 -10.88
CA VAL A 872 -15.33 -11.95 -11.03
C VAL A 872 -16.39 -11.76 -9.94
N GLU A 873 -15.98 -11.48 -8.70
CA GLU A 873 -16.92 -11.20 -7.61
C GLU A 873 -17.71 -9.91 -7.86
N ALA A 874 -17.07 -8.87 -8.41
CA ALA A 874 -17.75 -7.60 -8.69
C ALA A 874 -18.79 -7.68 -9.81
N ILE A 875 -18.52 -8.45 -10.87
CA ILE A 875 -19.48 -8.63 -11.96
C ILE A 875 -20.66 -9.52 -11.53
N GLU A 876 -20.43 -10.53 -10.69
CA GLU A 876 -21.51 -11.33 -10.07
C GLU A 876 -22.35 -10.50 -9.09
N ALA A 877 -21.72 -9.70 -8.23
CA ALA A 877 -22.40 -8.79 -7.31
C ALA A 877 -23.17 -7.67 -8.05
N MET A 878 -22.68 -7.18 -9.19
CA MET A 878 -23.39 -6.18 -9.98
C MET A 878 -24.63 -6.78 -10.67
N ASP A 879 -24.51 -7.90 -11.40
CA ASP A 879 -25.69 -8.61 -11.97
C ASP A 879 -26.77 -8.81 -10.91
N GLN A 880 -26.36 -9.25 -9.73
CA GLN A 880 -27.23 -9.55 -8.61
C GLN A 880 -27.92 -8.30 -8.07
N ASN A 881 -27.25 -7.15 -8.01
CA ASN A 881 -27.87 -5.92 -7.53
C ASN A 881 -28.76 -5.28 -8.59
N VAL A 882 -28.35 -5.23 -9.86
CA VAL A 882 -29.19 -4.76 -10.99
C VAL A 882 -30.45 -5.62 -11.15
N ARG A 883 -30.37 -6.95 -10.98
CA ARG A 883 -31.53 -7.87 -11.06
C ARG A 883 -32.56 -7.70 -9.92
N HIS A 884 -32.19 -7.08 -8.80
CA HIS A 884 -33.03 -6.99 -7.59
C HIS A 884 -33.44 -5.56 -7.20
N LEU A 885 -32.99 -4.54 -7.94
CA LEU A 885 -33.24 -3.13 -7.64
C LEU A 885 -33.97 -2.47 -8.83
N ASP A 886 -35.04 -1.73 -8.53
CA ASP A 886 -35.93 -1.10 -9.51
C ASP A 886 -35.42 0.28 -9.99
N LYS A 887 -34.27 0.73 -9.45
CA LYS A 887 -33.70 2.06 -9.65
C LYS A 887 -32.34 1.98 -10.35
N PRO A 888 -31.98 2.96 -11.21
CA PRO A 888 -30.67 3.09 -11.82
C PRO A 888 -29.51 2.85 -10.84
N VAL A 889 -28.72 1.81 -11.12
CA VAL A 889 -27.56 1.41 -10.32
C VAL A 889 -26.28 1.92 -10.98
N TYR A 890 -25.47 2.63 -10.21
CA TYR A 890 -24.15 3.12 -10.61
C TYR A 890 -23.06 2.37 -9.83
N MET A 891 -21.97 2.01 -10.50
CA MET A 891 -20.80 1.44 -9.83
C MET A 891 -19.89 2.56 -9.31
N MET A 892 -19.43 2.46 -8.06
CA MET A 892 -18.33 3.27 -7.54
C MET A 892 -17.07 2.41 -7.38
N PRO A 893 -16.27 2.23 -8.45
CA PRO A 893 -14.99 1.53 -8.37
C PRO A 893 -13.90 2.42 -7.76
N PHE A 894 -12.89 1.81 -7.14
CA PHE A 894 -11.74 2.53 -6.57
C PHE A 894 -10.63 2.70 -7.61
N MET A 895 -10.41 3.92 -8.10
CA MET A 895 -9.20 4.30 -8.83
C MET A 895 -8.01 4.31 -7.89
N ALA A 896 -6.99 3.54 -8.25
CA ALA A 896 -5.92 3.24 -7.33
C ALA A 896 -4.88 4.36 -7.17
N SER A 897 -4.46 4.52 -5.92
CA SER A 897 -3.14 5.02 -5.55
C SER A 897 -2.67 4.27 -4.30
N THR A 898 -1.43 3.80 -4.27
CA THR A 898 -0.75 3.33 -3.04
C THR A 898 -0.34 4.47 -2.10
N PHE A 899 -1.02 5.62 -2.21
CA PHE A 899 -0.88 6.77 -1.32
C PHE A 899 -0.98 6.31 0.14
N PRO A 900 -0.06 6.67 1.08
CA PRO A 900 0.06 6.03 2.38
C PRO A 900 -1.15 6.03 3.34
N ILE A 901 -2.28 6.66 2.98
CA ILE A 901 -3.57 6.48 3.68
C ILE A 901 -4.27 5.23 3.15
N TRP A 902 -4.40 5.14 1.83
CA TRP A 902 -5.15 4.09 1.17
C TRP A 902 -4.39 2.77 1.20
N ALA A 903 -3.07 2.77 1.03
CA ALA A 903 -2.23 1.58 1.19
C ALA A 903 -2.22 0.97 2.62
N ASN A 904 -2.81 1.64 3.61
CA ASN A 904 -3.00 1.11 4.96
C ASN A 904 -4.34 0.37 5.15
N ASN A 905 -5.28 0.55 4.22
CA ASN A 905 -6.66 0.05 4.27
C ASN A 905 -6.97 -0.90 3.11
N PHE A 906 -6.51 -0.55 1.90
CA PHE A 906 -6.63 -1.34 0.68
C PHE A 906 -5.34 -2.12 0.41
N PRO A 907 -5.44 -3.44 0.13
CA PRO A 907 -4.34 -4.21 -0.40
C PRO A 907 -4.15 -3.93 -1.91
N ASP A 908 -2.91 -3.99 -2.43
CA ASP A 908 -2.60 -3.73 -3.85
C ASP A 908 -3.40 -4.62 -4.84
N ASP A 909 -3.81 -5.82 -4.42
CA ASP A 909 -4.67 -6.72 -5.20
C ASP A 909 -6.12 -6.24 -5.35
N LEU A 910 -6.56 -5.25 -4.56
CA LEU A 910 -7.83 -4.53 -4.75
C LEU A 910 -7.64 -3.17 -5.44
N LEU A 911 -6.41 -2.81 -5.82
CA LEU A 911 -6.09 -1.54 -6.47
C LEU A 911 -6.21 -1.64 -8.00
N LEU A 912 -7.28 -1.06 -8.56
CA LEU A 912 -7.51 -1.02 -10.00
C LEU A 912 -6.50 -0.11 -10.72
N SER A 913 -5.51 -0.72 -11.37
CA SER A 913 -4.65 -0.07 -12.38
C SER A 913 -5.50 0.49 -13.55
N PRO A 914 -4.96 1.36 -14.43
CA PRO A 914 -5.73 1.86 -15.57
C PRO A 914 -6.31 0.77 -16.48
N ALA A 915 -5.60 -0.36 -16.67
CA ALA A 915 -6.13 -1.49 -17.43
C ALA A 915 -7.28 -2.18 -16.70
N ALA A 916 -7.11 -2.47 -15.40
CA ALA A 916 -8.13 -3.06 -14.56
C ALA A 916 -9.38 -2.17 -14.46
N MET A 917 -9.20 -0.84 -14.37
CA MET A 917 -10.28 0.15 -14.36
C MET A 917 -11.14 0.06 -15.63
N ARG A 918 -10.54 0.05 -16.84
CA ARG A 918 -11.31 -0.16 -18.09
C ARG A 918 -12.13 -1.46 -18.03
N THR A 919 -11.53 -2.54 -17.56
CA THR A 919 -12.17 -3.86 -17.51
C THR A 919 -13.30 -3.89 -16.47
N GLN A 920 -13.16 -3.16 -15.36
CA GLN A 920 -14.19 -2.95 -14.34
C GLN A 920 -15.35 -2.06 -14.85
N VAL A 921 -15.06 -1.02 -15.64
CA VAL A 921 -16.08 -0.17 -16.28
C VAL A 921 -16.93 -0.97 -17.28
N HIS A 922 -16.29 -1.83 -18.08
CA HIS A 922 -17.01 -2.78 -18.94
C HIS A 922 -17.82 -3.81 -18.14
N ALA A 923 -17.33 -4.25 -16.98
CA ALA A 923 -18.07 -5.16 -16.11
C ALA A 923 -19.36 -4.50 -15.58
N ALA A 924 -19.32 -3.22 -15.20
CA ALA A 924 -20.51 -2.46 -14.83
C ALA A 924 -21.54 -2.40 -15.98
N ALA A 925 -21.11 -1.97 -17.17
CA ALA A 925 -22.00 -1.84 -18.34
C ALA A 925 -22.60 -3.19 -18.77
N ALA A 926 -21.78 -4.25 -18.83
CA ALA A 926 -22.22 -5.60 -19.21
C ALA A 926 -23.08 -6.32 -18.15
N SER A 927 -23.22 -5.73 -16.96
CA SER A 927 -24.15 -6.17 -15.90
C SER A 927 -25.44 -5.34 -15.87
N GLY A 928 -25.61 -4.38 -16.78
CA GLY A 928 -26.77 -3.48 -16.84
C GLY A 928 -26.72 -2.26 -15.91
N ALA A 929 -25.56 -1.90 -15.36
CA ALA A 929 -25.42 -0.66 -14.60
C ALA A 929 -25.61 0.57 -15.49
N THR A 930 -26.22 1.63 -14.96
CA THR A 930 -26.51 2.88 -15.68
C THR A 930 -25.29 3.82 -15.80
N GLY A 931 -24.21 3.52 -15.08
CA GLY A 931 -22.97 4.29 -15.18
C GLY A 931 -21.95 3.98 -14.10
N ILE A 932 -20.92 4.83 -14.05
CA ILE A 932 -19.86 4.82 -13.04
C ILE A 932 -19.71 6.17 -12.35
N ILE A 933 -19.33 6.15 -11.08
CA ILE A 933 -18.76 7.31 -10.38
C ILE A 933 -17.47 6.87 -9.67
N PRO A 934 -16.31 6.84 -10.35
CA PRO A 934 -15.07 6.37 -9.73
C PRO A 934 -14.60 7.27 -8.57
N TYR A 935 -14.21 6.64 -7.48
CA TYR A 935 -13.59 7.27 -6.31
C TYR A 935 -12.06 7.14 -6.43
N HIS A 936 -11.24 8.10 -6.04
CA HIS A 936 -11.59 9.39 -5.42
C HIS A 936 -11.93 10.49 -6.46
N GLY A 937 -11.54 10.32 -7.73
CA GLY A 937 -11.78 11.26 -8.83
C GLY A 937 -10.72 12.36 -9.02
N ARG A 938 -10.04 12.72 -7.93
CA ARG A 938 -8.80 13.51 -7.92
C ARG A 938 -7.56 12.64 -8.14
N LEU A 939 -6.40 13.26 -8.40
CA LEU A 939 -5.10 12.61 -8.58
C LEU A 939 -5.07 11.61 -9.75
N MET A 940 -5.89 11.86 -10.78
CA MET A 940 -5.99 10.95 -11.93
C MET A 940 -4.77 11.11 -12.86
N ASP A 941 -3.93 10.08 -12.94
CA ASP A 941 -2.90 9.95 -13.99
C ASP A 941 -3.54 9.93 -15.39
N ALA A 942 -2.86 10.50 -16.41
CA ALA A 942 -3.38 10.57 -17.77
C ALA A 942 -3.75 9.18 -18.37
N LYS A 943 -3.19 8.08 -17.85
CA LYS A 943 -3.57 6.72 -18.26
C LYS A 943 -4.99 6.32 -17.86
N TYR A 944 -5.54 6.81 -16.74
CA TYR A 944 -6.93 6.55 -16.39
C TYR A 944 -7.89 7.19 -17.39
N PHE A 945 -7.60 8.40 -17.87
CA PHE A 945 -8.36 9.04 -18.94
C PHE A 945 -8.32 8.21 -20.24
N GLN A 946 -7.14 7.74 -20.66
CA GLN A 946 -7.02 6.85 -21.84
C GLN A 946 -7.79 5.53 -21.68
N ALA A 947 -7.89 5.01 -20.45
CA ALA A 947 -8.58 3.76 -20.16
C ALA A 947 -10.09 3.93 -20.15
N ILE A 948 -10.59 5.01 -19.53
CA ILE A 948 -12.02 5.32 -19.43
C ILE A 948 -12.57 5.80 -20.78
N ASP A 949 -11.90 6.72 -21.49
CA ASP A 949 -12.21 7.09 -22.88
C ASP A 949 -12.41 5.85 -23.76
N ARG A 950 -11.43 4.93 -23.73
CA ARG A 950 -11.51 3.66 -24.46
C ARG A 950 -12.67 2.78 -23.99
N ALA A 951 -12.97 2.72 -22.70
CA ALA A 951 -14.12 1.97 -22.19
C ALA A 951 -15.44 2.54 -22.71
N MET A 952 -15.62 3.86 -22.61
CA MET A 952 -16.82 4.56 -23.09
C MET A 952 -16.99 4.37 -24.61
N MET A 953 -15.92 4.54 -25.41
CA MET A 953 -15.93 4.26 -26.85
C MET A 953 -16.36 2.83 -27.19
N GLU A 954 -15.81 1.85 -26.47
CA GLU A 954 -16.11 0.43 -26.69
C GLU A 954 -17.53 0.08 -26.25
N ILE A 955 -18.06 0.69 -25.18
CA ILE A 955 -19.46 0.57 -24.75
C ILE A 955 -20.40 1.24 -25.77
N ALA A 956 -20.06 2.43 -26.28
CA ALA A 956 -20.85 3.15 -27.29
C ALA A 956 -21.01 2.36 -28.61
N ALA A 957 -20.09 1.43 -28.91
CA ALA A 957 -20.19 0.53 -30.05
C ALA A 957 -21.15 -0.65 -29.83
N VAL A 958 -21.60 -0.91 -28.60
CA VAL A 958 -22.40 -2.10 -28.23
C VAL A 958 -23.56 -1.84 -27.27
N GLU A 959 -23.79 -0.60 -26.82
CA GLU A 959 -24.73 -0.27 -25.73
C GLU A 959 -26.16 -0.80 -25.95
N ASP A 960 -26.61 -0.90 -27.20
CA ASP A 960 -27.94 -1.44 -27.53
C ASP A 960 -28.09 -2.91 -27.12
N PHE A 961 -27.02 -3.72 -27.19
CA PHE A 961 -27.03 -5.10 -26.67
C PHE A 961 -27.10 -5.15 -25.14
N TYR A 962 -26.49 -4.21 -24.42
CA TYR A 962 -26.50 -4.19 -22.95
C TYR A 962 -27.82 -3.68 -22.37
N PHE A 963 -28.53 -2.78 -23.09
CA PHE A 963 -29.73 -2.11 -22.57
C PHE A 963 -31.06 -2.52 -23.24
N ASP A 964 -31.04 -3.02 -24.48
CA ASP A 964 -32.23 -3.57 -25.17
C ASP A 964 -32.12 -5.09 -25.40
N GLY A 965 -30.90 -5.64 -25.40
CA GLY A 965 -30.64 -7.06 -25.61
C GLY A 965 -31.00 -7.92 -24.39
N LYS A 966 -31.44 -9.16 -24.66
CA LYS A 966 -31.79 -10.13 -23.62
C LYS A 966 -30.54 -10.89 -23.16
N ALA A 967 -30.28 -10.93 -21.85
CA ALA A 967 -29.25 -11.81 -21.28
C ALA A 967 -29.50 -13.30 -21.66
N CYS A 968 -28.45 -13.95 -22.15
CA CYS A 968 -28.48 -15.33 -22.66
C CYS A 968 -27.20 -16.12 -22.29
N HIS A 969 -26.63 -15.83 -21.12
CA HIS A 969 -25.33 -16.37 -20.66
C HIS A 969 -25.35 -17.90 -20.52
N ASP A 970 -26.53 -18.47 -20.30
CA ASP A 970 -26.86 -19.89 -20.21
C ASP A 970 -26.71 -20.65 -21.54
N ARG A 971 -26.70 -19.95 -22.68
CA ARG A 971 -26.38 -20.50 -24.01
C ARG A 971 -24.88 -20.66 -24.24
N ILE A 972 -24.03 -20.11 -23.37
CA ILE A 972 -22.57 -20.02 -23.57
C ILE A 972 -21.82 -20.98 -22.66
N THR A 973 -21.15 -21.97 -23.24
CA THR A 973 -20.23 -22.86 -22.52
C THR A 973 -18.78 -22.36 -22.67
N VAL A 974 -18.17 -21.93 -21.57
CA VAL A 974 -16.79 -21.43 -21.55
C VAL A 974 -15.83 -22.41 -20.86
N GLN A 975 -14.74 -22.73 -21.57
CA GLN A 975 -13.68 -23.64 -21.15
C GLN A 975 -12.30 -22.99 -21.35
N ARG A 976 -11.28 -23.47 -20.63
CA ARG A 976 -9.90 -23.06 -20.90
C ARG A 976 -9.37 -23.78 -22.14
N ASP A 977 -8.57 -23.08 -22.94
CA ASP A 977 -7.83 -23.69 -24.05
C ASP A 977 -6.55 -24.37 -23.54
N ASP A 978 -6.68 -25.60 -23.05
CA ASP A 978 -5.55 -26.43 -22.61
C ASP A 978 -4.62 -26.84 -23.77
N ASP A 979 -5.04 -26.72 -25.04
CA ASP A 979 -4.19 -26.89 -26.23
C ASP A 979 -3.39 -25.62 -26.59
N GLY A 980 -3.46 -24.58 -25.76
CA GLY A 980 -3.12 -23.18 -26.08
C GLY A 980 -1.65 -22.84 -26.34
N GLU A 981 -0.73 -23.81 -26.45
CA GLU A 981 0.70 -23.55 -26.71
C GLU A 981 0.94 -22.75 -28.00
N SER A 982 0.08 -22.91 -29.02
CA SER A 982 0.18 -22.17 -30.29
C SER A 982 -0.27 -20.71 -30.21
N LEU A 983 -1.05 -20.33 -29.19
CA LEU A 983 -1.39 -18.94 -28.87
C LEU A 983 -0.35 -18.32 -27.94
N TYR A 984 0.10 -19.08 -26.93
CA TYR A 984 1.20 -18.69 -26.03
C TYR A 984 2.46 -18.26 -26.80
N ALA A 985 2.86 -19.06 -27.80
CA ALA A 985 4.02 -18.84 -28.65
C ALA A 985 3.98 -17.54 -29.48
N GLN A 986 2.81 -16.90 -29.65
CA GLN A 986 2.69 -15.65 -30.42
C GLN A 986 2.94 -14.38 -29.60
N VAL A 987 2.83 -14.46 -28.27
CA VAL A 987 2.79 -13.26 -27.39
C VAL A 987 3.77 -13.34 -26.22
N GLY A 988 4.20 -14.53 -25.80
CA GLY A 988 5.18 -14.70 -24.72
C GLY A 988 4.68 -14.29 -23.33
N GLN A 989 3.35 -14.28 -23.14
CA GLN A 989 2.66 -13.89 -21.91
C GLN A 989 2.18 -15.16 -21.16
N PRO A 990 2.45 -15.33 -19.86
CA PRO A 990 2.09 -16.55 -19.12
C PRO A 990 0.58 -16.79 -19.14
N LEU A 991 0.16 -18.05 -19.31
CA LEU A 991 -1.26 -18.42 -19.33
C LEU A 991 -1.80 -18.76 -17.93
N LEU A 992 -3.08 -18.49 -17.71
CA LEU A 992 -3.80 -18.84 -16.49
C LEU A 992 -3.72 -20.34 -16.13
N GLY A 993 -3.57 -20.60 -14.83
CA GLY A 993 -3.50 -21.94 -14.25
C GLY A 993 -4.84 -22.72 -14.26
N LYS A 994 -4.94 -23.77 -13.44
CA LYS A 994 -6.17 -24.59 -13.36
C LYS A 994 -7.35 -23.84 -12.72
N ASP A 995 -7.05 -22.83 -11.91
CA ASP A 995 -8.02 -22.01 -11.17
C ASP A 995 -8.55 -20.81 -11.98
N TRP A 996 -8.36 -20.79 -13.32
CA TRP A 996 -8.66 -19.68 -14.23
C TRP A 996 -10.03 -19.00 -14.07
N ARG A 997 -11.06 -19.73 -13.58
CA ARG A 997 -12.39 -19.17 -13.27
C ARG A 997 -12.42 -18.15 -12.13
N LYS A 998 -11.34 -18.00 -11.36
CA LYS A 998 -11.18 -16.89 -10.39
C LYS A 998 -10.89 -15.55 -11.07
N SER A 999 -10.30 -15.59 -12.27
CA SER A 999 -9.84 -14.40 -13.01
C SER A 999 -10.65 -14.11 -14.28
N VAL A 1000 -11.50 -15.04 -14.74
CA VAL A 1000 -12.21 -14.94 -16.03
C VAL A 1000 -13.72 -15.03 -15.85
N ALA A 1001 -14.44 -14.06 -16.44
CA ALA A 1001 -15.89 -14.04 -16.54
C ALA A 1001 -16.34 -13.76 -17.97
N TRP A 1002 -17.62 -14.00 -18.26
CA TRP A 1002 -18.25 -13.64 -19.53
C TRP A 1002 -19.69 -13.16 -19.32
N ARG A 1003 -20.16 -12.29 -20.19
CA ARG A 1003 -21.58 -11.91 -20.31
C ARG A 1003 -22.00 -12.02 -21.78
N ALA A 1004 -23.25 -12.38 -22.03
CA ALA A 1004 -23.78 -12.57 -23.37
C ALA A 1004 -25.20 -12.05 -23.51
N HIS A 1005 -25.45 -11.28 -24.57
CA HIS A 1005 -26.70 -10.57 -24.80
C HIS A 1005 -27.18 -10.76 -26.23
N GLU A 1006 -28.44 -11.16 -26.39
CA GLU A 1006 -29.08 -11.43 -27.67
C GLU A 1006 -29.99 -10.27 -28.10
N LEU A 1007 -29.72 -9.70 -29.28
CA LEU A 1007 -30.49 -8.62 -29.89
C LEU A 1007 -30.57 -8.85 -31.41
N ASP A 1008 -31.77 -8.74 -31.99
CA ASP A 1008 -32.04 -8.95 -33.43
C ASP A 1008 -31.41 -10.23 -34.01
N GLY A 1009 -31.45 -11.32 -33.23
CA GLY A 1009 -30.89 -12.63 -33.60
C GLY A 1009 -29.36 -12.71 -33.60
N GLN A 1010 -28.66 -11.66 -33.17
CA GLN A 1010 -27.21 -11.62 -33.00
C GLN A 1010 -26.88 -11.71 -31.51
N VAL A 1011 -25.73 -12.29 -31.16
CA VAL A 1011 -25.26 -12.36 -29.77
C VAL A 1011 -23.99 -11.55 -29.60
N LEU A 1012 -24.02 -10.53 -28.74
CA LEU A 1012 -22.81 -9.93 -28.20
C LEU A 1012 -22.27 -10.84 -27.10
N LEU A 1013 -21.01 -11.26 -27.26
CA LEU A 1013 -20.21 -11.94 -26.25
C LEU A 1013 -19.15 -10.97 -25.71
N THR A 1014 -19.19 -10.70 -24.42
CA THR A 1014 -18.19 -9.92 -23.68
C THR A 1014 -17.37 -10.87 -22.81
N LEU A 1015 -16.07 -10.97 -23.07
CA LEU A 1015 -15.14 -11.85 -22.33
C LEU A 1015 -14.15 -11.01 -21.51
N PHE A 1016 -14.03 -11.31 -20.21
CA PHE A 1016 -13.20 -10.58 -19.26
C PHE A 1016 -12.00 -11.43 -18.80
N ASN A 1017 -10.83 -10.80 -18.67
CA ASN A 1017 -9.74 -11.32 -17.86
C ASN A 1017 -9.30 -10.25 -16.86
N PHE A 1018 -9.50 -10.55 -15.57
CA PHE A 1018 -9.17 -9.71 -14.43
C PHE A 1018 -7.84 -10.08 -13.77
N ASP A 1019 -7.11 -11.06 -14.32
CA ASP A 1019 -5.77 -11.40 -13.82
C ASP A 1019 -4.79 -10.26 -14.10
N HIS A 1020 -3.87 -10.01 -13.15
CA HIS A 1020 -2.88 -8.94 -13.31
C HIS A 1020 -1.73 -9.32 -14.24
N ASP A 1021 -1.30 -10.59 -14.20
CA ASP A 1021 -0.05 -11.04 -14.82
C ASP A 1021 -0.26 -12.09 -15.91
N HIS A 1022 -1.38 -12.84 -15.87
CA HIS A 1022 -1.64 -13.97 -16.75
C HIS A 1022 -2.68 -13.67 -17.83
N ALA A 1023 -2.43 -14.16 -19.05
CA ALA A 1023 -3.40 -14.13 -20.13
C ALA A 1023 -4.35 -15.35 -20.06
N ALA A 1024 -5.59 -15.17 -20.52
CA ALA A 1024 -6.57 -16.23 -20.66
C ALA A 1024 -6.61 -16.75 -22.11
N GLY A 1025 -6.30 -18.04 -22.29
CA GLY A 1025 -6.64 -18.80 -23.49
C GLY A 1025 -7.96 -19.53 -23.26
N ILE A 1026 -8.99 -19.23 -24.05
CA ILE A 1026 -10.38 -19.62 -23.77
C ILE A 1026 -11.04 -20.22 -25.02
N LYS A 1027 -11.76 -21.34 -24.86
CA LYS A 1027 -12.70 -21.89 -25.84
C LYS A 1027 -14.13 -21.52 -25.45
N VAL A 1028 -14.97 -21.18 -26.42
CA VAL A 1028 -16.38 -20.81 -26.20
C VAL A 1028 -17.28 -21.56 -27.17
N ASP A 1029 -18.20 -22.38 -26.66
CA ASP A 1029 -19.27 -23.01 -27.46
C ASP A 1029 -20.62 -22.31 -27.19
N MET A 1030 -21.48 -22.27 -28.22
CA MET A 1030 -22.82 -21.68 -28.18
C MET A 1030 -23.81 -22.56 -28.96
N ASP A 1031 -24.53 -23.40 -28.22
CA ASP A 1031 -25.52 -24.37 -28.72
C ASP A 1031 -25.04 -25.31 -29.86
N GLY A 1032 -23.73 -25.42 -30.10
CA GLY A 1032 -23.17 -26.18 -31.23
C GLY A 1032 -23.44 -25.60 -32.63
N ALA A 1033 -23.89 -24.35 -32.74
CA ALA A 1033 -24.27 -23.72 -34.00
C ALA A 1033 -23.08 -23.04 -34.74
N SER A 1034 -23.28 -22.66 -36.00
CA SER A 1034 -22.26 -22.00 -36.83
C SER A 1034 -22.47 -20.48 -36.90
N PHE A 1035 -21.38 -19.72 -36.74
CA PHE A 1035 -21.43 -18.25 -36.63
C PHE A 1035 -20.38 -17.56 -37.49
N THR A 1036 -20.67 -16.33 -37.91
CA THR A 1036 -19.63 -15.37 -38.32
C THR A 1036 -19.29 -14.46 -37.14
N LEU A 1037 -17.99 -14.23 -36.93
CA LEU A 1037 -17.47 -13.45 -35.80
C LEU A 1037 -17.07 -12.05 -36.27
N SER A 1038 -17.46 -11.00 -35.53
CA SER A 1038 -17.05 -9.63 -35.85
C SER A 1038 -16.66 -8.83 -34.61
N ASP A 1039 -15.68 -7.94 -34.80
CA ASP A 1039 -15.26 -6.93 -33.82
C ASP A 1039 -16.14 -5.67 -34.03
N PRO A 1040 -17.05 -5.34 -33.08
CA PRO A 1040 -17.99 -4.22 -33.25
C PRO A 1040 -17.28 -2.86 -33.21
N VAL A 1041 -16.13 -2.79 -32.52
CA VAL A 1041 -15.35 -1.56 -32.32
C VAL A 1041 -14.54 -1.25 -33.58
N ARG A 1042 -13.87 -2.25 -34.14
CA ARG A 1042 -13.07 -2.12 -35.39
C ARG A 1042 -13.91 -2.21 -36.66
N ARG A 1043 -15.18 -2.66 -36.56
CA ARG A 1043 -16.13 -2.84 -37.67
C ARG A 1043 -15.56 -3.68 -38.80
N ARG A 1044 -14.94 -4.81 -38.46
CA ARG A 1044 -14.39 -5.79 -39.41
C ARG A 1044 -14.88 -7.20 -39.07
N PRO A 1045 -15.00 -8.10 -40.06
CA PRO A 1045 -15.00 -9.53 -39.80
C PRO A 1045 -13.74 -9.90 -39.00
N ALA A 1046 -13.89 -10.78 -38.02
CA ALA A 1046 -12.77 -11.47 -37.38
C ALA A 1046 -12.42 -12.76 -38.15
N THR A 1047 -13.40 -13.34 -38.83
CA THR A 1047 -13.24 -14.37 -39.87
C THR A 1047 -14.10 -14.01 -41.08
N ASP A 1048 -13.59 -14.26 -42.29
CA ASP A 1048 -14.37 -14.10 -43.54
C ASP A 1048 -15.21 -15.36 -43.85
N GLU A 1049 -14.88 -16.50 -43.24
CA GLU A 1049 -15.62 -17.76 -43.34
C GLU A 1049 -16.40 -18.07 -42.03
N PRO A 1050 -17.51 -18.84 -42.10
CA PRO A 1050 -18.19 -19.39 -40.93
C PRO A 1050 -17.28 -20.22 -40.04
N VAL A 1051 -17.43 -20.07 -38.72
CA VAL A 1051 -16.74 -20.91 -37.72
C VAL A 1051 -17.77 -21.72 -36.95
N GLN A 1052 -17.47 -23.00 -36.69
CA GLN A 1052 -18.25 -23.81 -35.76
C GLN A 1052 -18.01 -23.33 -34.34
N ALA A 1053 -19.07 -23.17 -33.53
CA ALA A 1053 -18.92 -22.64 -32.17
C ALA A 1053 -17.90 -23.42 -31.34
N ALA A 1054 -17.90 -24.77 -31.43
CA ALA A 1054 -16.96 -25.64 -30.72
C ALA A 1054 -15.45 -25.34 -30.94
N ASP A 1055 -15.08 -24.63 -32.01
CA ASP A 1055 -13.69 -24.26 -32.35
C ASP A 1055 -13.33 -22.79 -32.03
N LEU A 1056 -14.24 -21.98 -31.48
CA LEU A 1056 -13.99 -20.56 -31.18
C LEU A 1056 -12.99 -20.39 -30.02
N LYS A 1057 -11.72 -20.16 -30.37
CA LYS A 1057 -10.61 -19.85 -29.46
C LYS A 1057 -10.36 -18.34 -29.34
N PHE A 1058 -10.25 -17.83 -28.12
CA PHE A 1058 -9.97 -16.44 -27.79
C PHE A 1058 -8.71 -16.30 -26.93
N PHE A 1059 -7.95 -15.23 -27.17
CA PHE A 1059 -6.84 -14.79 -26.33
C PHE A 1059 -7.16 -13.44 -25.69
N ILE A 1060 -7.18 -13.41 -24.36
CA ILE A 1060 -7.46 -12.23 -23.54
C ILE A 1060 -6.20 -11.92 -22.72
N PRO A 1061 -5.48 -10.81 -22.98
CA PRO A 1061 -4.35 -10.36 -22.16
C PRO A 1061 -4.72 -10.17 -20.68
N PRO A 1062 -3.74 -10.01 -19.78
CA PRO A 1062 -3.99 -9.60 -18.41
C PRO A 1062 -4.73 -8.26 -18.37
N ASN A 1063 -5.67 -8.11 -17.42
CA ASN A 1063 -6.51 -6.92 -17.24
C ASN A 1063 -7.18 -6.37 -18.53
N ASP A 1064 -7.62 -7.25 -19.44
CA ASP A 1064 -8.24 -6.88 -20.72
C ASP A 1064 -9.65 -7.50 -20.88
N VAL A 1065 -10.44 -6.90 -21.76
CA VAL A 1065 -11.80 -7.31 -22.11
C VAL A 1065 -11.97 -7.30 -23.63
N ARG A 1066 -12.67 -8.30 -24.15
CA ARG A 1066 -12.95 -8.54 -25.57
C ARG A 1066 -14.45 -8.47 -25.83
N LEU A 1067 -14.82 -7.75 -26.89
CA LEU A 1067 -16.19 -7.62 -27.37
C LEU A 1067 -16.30 -8.28 -28.75
N HIS A 1068 -17.24 -9.20 -28.91
CA HIS A 1068 -17.44 -9.94 -30.14
C HIS A 1068 -18.93 -10.08 -30.45
N VAL A 1069 -19.35 -9.71 -31.67
CA VAL A 1069 -20.73 -9.97 -32.13
C VAL A 1069 -20.71 -11.20 -33.03
N LEU A 1070 -21.40 -12.25 -32.57
CA LEU A 1070 -21.65 -13.50 -33.27
C LEU A 1070 -22.96 -13.37 -34.04
N ARG A 1071 -22.94 -13.64 -35.35
CA ARG A 1071 -24.14 -13.70 -36.20
C ARG A 1071 -24.38 -15.13 -36.66
N PRO A 1072 -25.58 -15.72 -36.44
CA PRO A 1072 -25.90 -17.04 -36.96
C PRO A 1072 -25.73 -17.09 -38.48
N VAL A 1073 -25.21 -18.19 -39.00
CA VAL A 1073 -25.26 -18.49 -40.42
C VAL A 1073 -26.57 -19.23 -40.69
N GLY A 1074 -27.45 -18.66 -41.51
CA GLY A 1074 -28.69 -19.31 -41.93
C GLY A 1074 -28.44 -20.47 -42.90
N GLU A 1075 -29.40 -21.40 -43.01
CA GLU A 1075 -29.26 -22.61 -43.83
C GLU A 1075 -29.22 -22.37 -45.35
N ASP A 1076 -29.52 -21.14 -45.81
CA ASP A 1076 -29.55 -20.72 -47.22
C ASP A 1076 -28.25 -19.99 -47.67
N HIS A 1077 -27.07 -20.55 -47.39
CA HIS A 1077 -25.77 -19.93 -47.71
C HIS A 1077 -24.82 -20.77 -48.58
#